data_AF-A0A7X1GV20-F1
#
_entry.id   AF-A0A7X1GV20-F1
#
_cell.length_a   1.000
_cell.length_b   1.000
_cell.length_c   1.000
_cell.angle_alpha   90.00
_cell.angle_beta   90.00
_cell.angle_gamma   90.00
#
_symmetry.space_group_name_H-M   'P 1'
#
loop_
_entity.id
_entity.type
_entity.pdbx_description
1 polymer ?
#
loop_
_entity_poly.entity_id
_entity_poly.type
_entity_poly.pdbx_seq_one_letter_code
_entity_poly.pdbx_strand_id
1 'polypeptide(L)'
;MMGAAGIALAGYPLVVRSAAAGEAIRIKNAAPGEDLFAYIRSAKGKFDQTLYQQVIGAANDFKEGDLTIGVGAKDEATRKTARELLANTTIKDLYEHPVFVDDLQKLIWRTTDQAQYEKVKDWTMGELKEFLLTQSESEIKGMMNGLTSDTIGCVPKLMTNEELIAFGQKIFNPLPGTQMGSKGYMGARIQPNSPTDHPDDVQWQTFNAFAYATGDIVIGTNPVDSQVVSVAAVEEALKDVVDTFKLNDIIPWCVLSHIDVQAEVAQQYPGSVETMFQSLAGTDDCNKTFDVTIEKILKYAKSKKGKRYGLYFETGQGSEFTNGVENGVDMMVLESRKYGFSRAVAMELAKVQPQGAWLHVNDVAGFIGPEVFKTREQLVRCCLEDIAMAKLHGLTIGLDICSTLHMDVTLDDLNWCQDQIMPANPAYLIALPTKNDPMLSYLSTAFQDHVRIREKFGYKVNDAMWDFYQRLGVVDANNNYTEHFGDPLWVYYRYCQAKGDKRSKDEIYAEGRNKVKEVEVRGVDIAIGHGKQRWDLNPELEAKVKALYKDAKICLKAELTPAFVKTIPNAVAIRTLSKDRDDYITHPATGEKLSPQTIAALEDLRDSWGADLPKGQIVISDGLNAKAIMDEGHLAPYLDELRKLLAEANVPMSEKNIVVTGGRVRAGYRIGELLFKNADPHAFRGILHIIGERPGTMHHSYSVYITVTKGTTWTAKKIDHDITKLVCNIADTALDPKDAARETITIIREMVGKKVNNSRLLGRS
;
A
#
# COMPACT_ATOMS: atom_id res chain seq x y z
N MET A 1 -8.67 5.72 27.62
CA MET A 1 -7.69 4.98 26.81
C MET A 1 -8.01 5.35 25.38
N MET A 2 -7.24 6.25 24.76
CA MET A 2 -7.50 6.77 23.42
C MET A 2 -6.17 6.72 22.68
N GLY A 3 -5.96 5.64 21.93
CA GLY A 3 -4.79 5.46 21.08
C GLY A 3 -5.17 5.77 19.65
N ALA A 4 -4.73 6.91 19.13
CA ALA A 4 -4.81 7.22 17.70
C ALA A 4 -3.83 6.33 16.94
N ALA A 5 -4.36 5.32 16.24
CA ALA A 5 -3.64 4.39 15.38
C ALA A 5 -4.15 4.55 13.95
N GLY A 6 -3.85 5.73 13.37
CA GLY A 6 -4.04 6.14 11.98
C GLY A 6 -3.29 5.26 10.99
N ILE A 7 -3.70 4.02 10.70
CA ILE A 7 -2.92 3.17 9.79
C ILE A 7 -3.74 2.16 8.97
N ALA A 8 -4.28 2.61 7.84
CA ALA A 8 -4.47 1.81 6.62
C ALA A 8 -3.10 1.64 5.90
N LEU A 9 -2.92 0.72 4.95
CA LEU A 9 -1.66 0.64 4.16
C LEU A 9 -1.25 1.96 3.48
N ALA A 10 -2.23 2.85 3.29
CA ALA A 10 -2.07 4.25 2.94
C ALA A 10 -1.15 5.06 3.88
N GLY A 11 -1.12 4.69 5.16
CA GLY A 11 -0.46 5.43 6.24
C GLY A 11 0.52 4.58 7.06
N TYR A 12 0.81 3.32 6.69
CA TYR A 12 1.89 2.58 7.35
C TYR A 12 3.22 3.26 6.97
N PRO A 13 3.95 3.83 7.94
CA PRO A 13 5.24 4.41 7.63
C PRO A 13 6.18 3.28 7.19
N LEU A 14 6.61 3.32 5.93
CA LEU A 14 7.62 2.45 5.35
C LEU A 14 8.85 2.39 6.28
N VAL A 15 9.06 1.28 7.00
CA VAL A 15 10.19 1.13 7.91
C VAL A 15 11.45 0.73 7.13
N VAL A 16 11.95 1.54 6.18
CA VAL A 16 13.13 1.11 5.40
C VAL A 16 14.35 1.05 6.32
N ARG A 17 14.59 -0.12 6.92
CA ARG A 17 15.83 -0.41 7.63
C ARG A 17 16.86 -0.57 6.53
N SER A 18 17.82 0.35 6.51
CA SER A 18 18.82 0.36 5.45
C SER A 18 19.61 -0.96 5.45
N ALA A 19 19.32 -1.84 4.50
CA ALA A 19 20.28 -2.82 4.06
C ALA A 19 21.43 -2.05 3.36
N ALA A 20 22.68 -2.47 3.58
CA ALA A 20 23.72 -2.12 2.62
C ALA A 20 23.32 -2.74 1.28
N ALA A 21 23.42 -2.01 0.17
CA ALA A 21 23.12 -2.57 -1.15
C ALA A 21 23.91 -3.87 -1.32
N GLY A 22 23.20 -5.00 -1.36
CA GLY A 22 23.82 -6.30 -1.55
C GLY A 22 24.47 -6.34 -2.93
N GLU A 23 25.67 -6.91 -3.04
CA GLU A 23 26.22 -7.18 -4.37
C GLU A 23 25.41 -8.28 -5.05
N ALA A 24 25.00 -8.04 -6.30
CA ALA A 24 24.32 -9.04 -7.10
C ALA A 24 25.11 -10.35 -7.15
N ILE A 25 24.44 -11.48 -6.94
CA ILE A 25 25.11 -12.78 -6.90
C ILE A 25 25.57 -13.21 -8.29
N ARG A 26 26.71 -13.90 -8.35
CA ARG A 26 27.15 -14.67 -9.52
C ARG A 26 27.06 -16.15 -9.21
N ILE A 27 26.34 -16.89 -10.05
CA ILE A 27 26.24 -18.34 -9.98
C ILE A 27 27.11 -18.90 -11.10
N LYS A 28 28.06 -19.76 -10.73
CA LYS A 28 28.92 -20.48 -11.71
C LYS A 28 28.10 -21.54 -12.44
N ASN A 29 28.58 -21.96 -13.61
CA ASN A 29 27.98 -23.04 -14.41
C ASN A 29 27.64 -24.26 -13.54
N ALA A 30 26.40 -24.73 -13.65
CA ALA A 30 25.92 -25.98 -13.05
C ALA A 30 26.28 -27.18 -13.93
N ALA A 31 26.48 -28.34 -13.31
CA ALA A 31 26.59 -29.59 -14.05
C ALA A 31 25.22 -29.99 -14.65
N PRO A 32 25.18 -30.74 -15.77
CA PRO A 32 23.92 -31.19 -16.36
C PRO A 32 23.09 -32.00 -15.36
N GLY A 33 21.83 -31.60 -15.15
CA GLY A 33 20.91 -32.25 -14.20
C GLY A 33 21.21 -31.97 -12.72
N GLU A 34 22.16 -31.09 -12.41
CA GLU A 34 22.43 -30.67 -11.03
C GLU A 34 21.24 -29.91 -10.45
N ASP A 35 20.82 -30.30 -9.24
CA ASP A 35 19.83 -29.58 -8.46
C ASP A 35 20.49 -28.50 -7.58
N LEU A 36 19.65 -27.61 -7.05
CA LEU A 36 20.10 -26.49 -6.21
C LEU A 36 20.92 -26.95 -4.98
N PHE A 37 20.56 -28.06 -4.34
CA PHE A 37 21.20 -28.52 -3.12
C PHE A 37 22.54 -29.20 -3.41
N ALA A 38 22.63 -29.95 -4.51
CA ALA A 38 23.86 -30.50 -5.04
C ALA A 38 24.86 -29.38 -5.39
N TYR A 39 24.38 -28.34 -6.07
CA TYR A 39 25.18 -27.16 -6.37
C TYR A 39 25.74 -26.48 -5.11
N ILE A 40 24.90 -26.25 -4.10
CA ILE A 40 25.33 -25.61 -2.84
C ILE A 40 26.39 -26.48 -2.13
N ARG A 41 26.16 -27.79 -2.04
CA ARG A 41 27.13 -28.72 -1.44
C ARG A 41 28.45 -28.73 -2.21
N SER A 42 28.40 -28.68 -3.55
CA SER A 42 29.59 -28.59 -4.39
C SER A 42 30.35 -27.27 -4.17
N ALA A 43 29.63 -26.15 -4.07
CA ALA A 43 30.21 -24.82 -3.94
C ALA A 43 30.75 -24.50 -2.52
N LYS A 44 30.12 -25.04 -1.47
CA LYS A 44 30.39 -24.69 -0.06
C LYS A 44 30.83 -25.88 0.81
N GLY A 45 30.80 -27.10 0.30
CA GLY A 45 31.10 -28.34 1.02
C GLY A 45 30.02 -28.81 1.99
N LYS A 46 29.00 -27.98 2.24
CA LYS A 46 27.84 -28.23 3.12
C LYS A 46 26.66 -27.35 2.69
N PHE A 47 25.48 -27.59 3.25
CA PHE A 47 24.36 -26.67 3.08
C PHE A 47 24.70 -25.28 3.65
N ASP A 48 24.37 -24.25 2.89
CA ASP A 48 24.64 -22.84 3.20
C ASP A 48 23.36 -22.04 2.92
N GLN A 49 22.73 -21.54 3.99
CA GLN A 49 21.42 -20.87 3.92
C GLN A 49 21.46 -19.61 3.06
N THR A 50 22.53 -18.83 3.15
CA THR A 50 22.66 -17.59 2.38
C THR A 50 22.78 -17.88 0.89
N LEU A 51 23.62 -18.85 0.50
CA LEU A 51 23.71 -19.24 -0.90
C LEU A 51 22.39 -19.84 -1.40
N TYR A 52 21.67 -20.60 -0.57
CA TYR A 52 20.33 -21.12 -0.92
C TYR A 52 19.36 -20.00 -1.30
N GLN A 53 19.22 -19.03 -0.39
CA GLN A 53 18.42 -17.83 -0.59
C GLN A 53 18.82 -17.05 -1.85
N GLN A 54 20.13 -16.88 -2.07
CA GLN A 54 20.65 -16.20 -3.25
C GLN A 54 20.35 -16.94 -4.56
N VAL A 55 20.44 -18.28 -4.59
CA VAL A 55 20.13 -19.06 -5.80
C VAL A 55 18.62 -19.00 -6.10
N ILE A 56 17.75 -19.12 -5.10
CA ILE A 56 16.30 -18.97 -5.31
C ILE A 56 15.93 -17.55 -5.78
N GLY A 57 16.50 -16.52 -5.16
CA GLY A 57 16.27 -15.13 -5.55
C GLY A 57 16.80 -14.83 -6.96
N ALA A 58 17.95 -15.40 -7.31
CA ALA A 58 18.55 -15.22 -8.63
C ALA A 58 17.70 -15.82 -9.76
N ALA A 59 16.77 -16.73 -9.47
CA ALA A 59 15.86 -17.30 -10.47
C ALA A 59 14.68 -16.38 -10.85
N ASN A 60 14.40 -15.33 -10.07
CA ASN A 60 13.38 -14.32 -10.41
C ASN A 60 13.71 -13.62 -11.73
N ASP A 61 12.72 -13.00 -12.37
CA ASP A 61 13.01 -11.90 -13.30
C ASP A 61 13.55 -10.67 -12.55
N PHE A 62 14.28 -9.80 -13.25
CA PHE A 62 14.98 -8.69 -12.60
C PHE A 62 14.02 -7.69 -11.93
N LYS A 63 14.21 -7.46 -10.62
CA LYS A 63 13.51 -6.47 -9.81
C LYS A 63 14.52 -5.69 -8.95
N GLU A 64 14.27 -4.41 -8.72
CA GLU A 64 15.19 -3.51 -7.98
C GLU A 64 15.29 -3.92 -6.50
N GLY A 65 14.16 -4.33 -5.91
CA GLY A 65 14.12 -4.78 -4.51
C GLY A 65 15.01 -6.01 -4.26
N ASP A 66 14.94 -7.02 -5.14
CA ASP A 66 15.76 -8.24 -5.01
C ASP A 66 17.27 -7.94 -5.18
N LEU A 67 17.62 -7.02 -6.08
CA LEU A 67 18.99 -6.56 -6.24
C LEU A 67 19.49 -5.89 -4.95
N THR A 68 18.67 -5.02 -4.36
CA THR A 68 19.04 -4.23 -3.18
C THR A 68 19.35 -5.11 -1.97
N ILE A 69 18.62 -6.22 -1.81
CA ILE A 69 18.85 -7.18 -0.70
C ILE A 69 19.90 -8.25 -1.04
N GLY A 70 20.54 -8.18 -2.22
CA GLY A 70 21.66 -9.05 -2.60
C GLY A 70 21.26 -10.46 -3.04
N VAL A 71 19.99 -10.67 -3.41
CA VAL A 71 19.50 -11.97 -3.93
C VAL A 71 19.23 -11.92 -5.43
N GLY A 72 19.21 -10.73 -6.04
CA GLY A 72 19.08 -10.56 -7.48
C GLY A 72 20.27 -11.13 -8.27
N ALA A 73 19.99 -11.80 -9.39
CA ALA A 73 21.01 -12.26 -10.32
C ALA A 73 21.77 -11.08 -10.93
N LYS A 74 23.10 -11.19 -11.00
CA LYS A 74 23.95 -10.15 -11.61
C LYS A 74 23.75 -10.00 -13.11
N ASP A 75 23.45 -11.09 -13.80
CA ASP A 75 23.29 -11.15 -15.24
C ASP A 75 22.34 -12.29 -15.65
N GLU A 76 21.94 -12.29 -16.92
CA GLU A 76 20.99 -13.28 -17.44
C GLU A 76 21.57 -14.70 -17.45
N ALA A 77 22.89 -14.85 -17.58
CA ALA A 77 23.55 -16.15 -17.48
C ALA A 77 23.38 -16.74 -16.07
N THR A 78 23.61 -15.92 -15.03
CA THR A 78 23.36 -16.29 -13.63
C THR A 78 21.90 -16.68 -13.41
N ARG A 79 20.94 -15.89 -13.92
CA ARG A 79 19.50 -16.17 -13.80
C ARG A 79 19.12 -17.49 -14.46
N LYS A 80 19.64 -17.73 -15.67
CA LYS A 80 19.41 -18.98 -16.40
C LYS A 80 19.91 -20.18 -15.62
N THR A 81 21.13 -20.13 -15.09
CA THR A 81 21.68 -21.22 -14.28
C THR A 81 20.88 -21.42 -12.98
N ALA A 82 20.45 -20.35 -12.32
CA ALA A 82 19.57 -20.45 -11.16
C ALA A 82 18.24 -21.16 -11.48
N ARG A 83 17.63 -20.84 -12.63
CA ARG A 83 16.40 -21.48 -13.12
C ARG A 83 16.62 -22.95 -13.46
N GLU A 84 17.75 -23.30 -14.07
CA GLU A 84 18.12 -24.70 -14.37
C GLU A 84 18.26 -25.52 -13.07
N LEU A 85 18.99 -25.00 -12.08
CA LEU A 85 19.13 -25.63 -10.76
C LEU A 85 17.79 -25.79 -10.05
N LEU A 86 16.96 -24.74 -10.06
CA LEU A 86 15.64 -24.75 -9.45
C LEU A 86 14.71 -25.75 -10.15
N ALA A 87 14.71 -25.80 -11.48
CA ALA A 87 13.89 -26.73 -12.25
C ALA A 87 14.17 -28.20 -11.93
N ASN A 88 15.42 -28.55 -11.62
CA ASN A 88 15.83 -29.91 -11.24
C ASN A 88 15.59 -30.24 -9.75
N THR A 89 15.23 -29.25 -8.94
CA THR A 89 15.02 -29.43 -7.49
C THR A 89 13.65 -30.04 -7.21
N THR A 90 13.57 -30.98 -6.27
CA THR A 90 12.28 -31.63 -5.93
C THR A 90 11.42 -30.77 -5.01
N ILE A 91 10.10 -30.95 -5.08
CA ILE A 91 9.15 -30.32 -4.15
C ILE A 91 9.46 -30.74 -2.72
N LYS A 92 9.86 -32.00 -2.51
CA LYS A 92 10.25 -32.53 -1.21
C LYS A 92 11.44 -31.78 -0.62
N ASP A 93 12.49 -31.53 -1.41
CA ASP A 93 13.67 -30.83 -0.89
C ASP A 93 13.33 -29.39 -0.47
N LEU A 94 12.48 -28.69 -1.23
CA LEU A 94 11.98 -27.37 -0.83
C LEU A 94 11.10 -27.42 0.43
N TYR A 95 10.29 -28.46 0.58
CA TYR A 95 9.43 -28.66 1.76
C TYR A 95 10.24 -28.94 3.03
N GLU A 96 11.27 -29.79 2.93
CA GLU A 96 12.16 -30.17 4.04
C GLU A 96 13.16 -29.06 4.38
N HIS A 97 13.47 -28.18 3.41
CA HIS A 97 14.36 -27.03 3.55
C HIS A 97 13.66 -25.75 3.07
N PRO A 98 12.68 -25.21 3.81
CA PRO A 98 12.03 -23.95 3.46
C PRO A 98 13.05 -22.80 3.45
N VAL A 99 12.79 -21.78 2.63
CA VAL A 99 13.70 -20.63 2.45
C VAL A 99 13.83 -19.81 3.73
N PHE A 100 12.80 -19.83 4.57
CA PHE A 100 12.79 -19.18 5.88
C PHE A 100 11.80 -19.88 6.83
N VAL A 101 12.14 -19.95 8.13
CA VAL A 101 11.32 -20.60 9.15
C VAL A 101 10.97 -19.61 10.25
N ASP A 102 9.67 -19.37 10.39
CA ASP A 102 9.01 -18.57 11.42
C ASP A 102 7.65 -19.21 11.78
N ASP A 103 6.81 -18.55 12.58
CA ASP A 103 5.50 -19.08 12.94
C ASP A 103 4.54 -19.10 11.74
N LEU A 104 4.71 -18.20 10.77
CA LEU A 104 3.99 -18.26 9.50
C LEU A 104 4.34 -19.52 8.71
N GLN A 105 5.61 -19.92 8.63
CA GLN A 105 5.97 -21.20 8.01
C GLN A 105 5.31 -22.39 8.71
N LYS A 106 5.24 -22.38 10.05
CA LYS A 106 4.54 -23.42 10.82
C LYS A 106 3.06 -23.47 10.50
N LEU A 107 2.42 -22.32 10.31
CA LEU A 107 1.02 -22.24 9.86
C LEU A 107 0.86 -22.83 8.45
N ILE A 108 1.78 -22.50 7.52
CA ILE A 108 1.76 -23.02 6.15
C ILE A 108 1.86 -24.54 6.16
N TRP A 109 2.84 -25.13 6.86
CA TRP A 109 2.93 -26.59 7.00
C TRP A 109 1.68 -27.22 7.59
N ARG A 110 1.11 -26.62 8.64
CA ARG A 110 -0.12 -27.12 9.29
C ARG A 110 -1.34 -27.09 8.35
N THR A 111 -1.33 -26.19 7.38
CA THR A 111 -2.46 -25.96 6.45
C THR A 111 -2.22 -26.55 5.05
N THR A 112 -1.05 -27.12 4.79
CA THR A 112 -0.78 -27.94 3.61
C THR A 112 -1.43 -29.33 3.77
N ASP A 113 -2.24 -29.73 2.79
CA ASP A 113 -2.85 -31.05 2.72
C ASP A 113 -1.77 -32.11 2.45
N GLN A 114 -1.43 -32.85 3.49
CA GLN A 114 -0.37 -33.87 3.44
C GLN A 114 -0.70 -35.00 2.46
N ALA A 115 -1.98 -35.37 2.28
CA ALA A 115 -2.36 -36.43 1.34
C ALA A 115 -2.19 -35.99 -0.12
N GLN A 116 -2.35 -34.69 -0.41
CA GLN A 116 -2.06 -34.13 -1.73
C GLN A 116 -0.56 -33.92 -1.93
N TYR A 117 0.16 -33.43 -0.92
CA TYR A 117 1.60 -33.26 -0.93
C TYR A 117 2.32 -34.57 -1.27
N GLU A 118 1.93 -35.68 -0.64
CA GLU A 118 2.52 -37.00 -0.87
C GLU A 118 2.46 -37.47 -2.34
N LYS A 119 1.48 -36.99 -3.13
CA LYS A 119 1.35 -37.35 -4.54
C LYS A 119 2.34 -36.61 -5.45
N VAL A 120 2.88 -35.49 -4.99
CA VAL A 120 3.65 -34.55 -5.81
C VAL A 120 5.05 -34.30 -5.28
N LYS A 121 5.35 -34.68 -4.03
CA LYS A 121 6.62 -34.38 -3.36
C LYS A 121 7.87 -34.81 -4.14
N ASP A 122 7.78 -35.92 -4.86
CA ASP A 122 8.92 -36.48 -5.61
C ASP A 122 9.07 -35.84 -7.01
N TRP A 123 8.16 -34.95 -7.40
CA TRP A 123 8.29 -34.18 -8.64
C TRP A 123 9.35 -33.10 -8.49
N THR A 124 10.03 -32.85 -9.58
CA THR A 124 10.86 -31.67 -9.77
C THR A 124 9.99 -30.42 -10.01
N MET A 125 10.54 -29.24 -9.74
CA MET A 125 9.87 -27.98 -10.08
C MET A 125 9.59 -27.83 -11.59
N GLY A 126 10.43 -28.43 -12.44
CA GLY A 126 10.22 -28.52 -13.88
C GLY A 126 9.00 -29.38 -14.24
N GLU A 127 8.84 -30.55 -13.62
CA GLU A 127 7.65 -31.39 -13.80
C GLU A 127 6.37 -30.71 -13.28
N LEU A 128 6.46 -29.99 -12.16
CA LEU A 128 5.34 -29.18 -11.67
C LEU A 128 4.97 -28.09 -12.69
N LYS A 129 5.94 -27.34 -13.23
CA LYS A 129 5.67 -26.35 -14.28
C LYS A 129 4.93 -27.00 -15.46
N GLU A 130 5.44 -28.10 -15.98
CA GLU A 130 4.85 -28.79 -17.13
C GLU A 130 3.43 -29.26 -16.83
N PHE A 131 3.19 -29.82 -15.64
CA PHE A 131 1.86 -30.21 -15.19
C PHE A 131 0.89 -29.03 -15.17
N LEU A 132 1.30 -27.89 -14.59
CA LEU A 132 0.45 -26.69 -14.50
C LEU A 132 0.10 -26.13 -15.89
N LEU A 133 1.00 -26.24 -16.87
CA LEU A 133 0.77 -25.76 -18.23
C LEU A 133 -0.08 -26.73 -19.06
N THR A 134 0.00 -28.03 -18.83
CA THR A 134 -0.65 -29.04 -19.68
C THR A 134 -1.97 -29.60 -19.15
N GLN A 135 -2.13 -29.74 -17.84
CA GLN A 135 -3.29 -30.43 -17.26
C GLN A 135 -4.53 -29.55 -17.15
N SER A 136 -5.69 -30.17 -16.90
CA SER A 136 -6.97 -29.46 -16.73
C SER A 136 -7.06 -28.70 -15.40
N GLU A 137 -7.97 -27.72 -15.32
CA GLU A 137 -8.24 -27.02 -14.06
C GLU A 137 -8.60 -27.97 -12.91
N SER A 138 -9.35 -29.03 -13.20
CA SER A 138 -9.78 -30.02 -12.19
C SER A 138 -8.62 -30.80 -11.59
N GLU A 139 -7.64 -31.18 -12.42
CA GLU A 139 -6.45 -31.92 -11.99
C GLU A 139 -5.54 -31.02 -11.16
N ILE A 140 -5.38 -29.76 -11.56
CA ILE A 140 -4.58 -28.80 -10.79
C ILE A 140 -5.24 -28.50 -9.44
N LYS A 141 -6.55 -28.25 -9.41
CA LYS A 141 -7.28 -28.08 -8.13
C LYS A 141 -7.19 -29.29 -7.21
N GLY A 142 -7.02 -30.49 -7.76
CA GLY A 142 -6.83 -31.73 -7.00
C GLY A 142 -5.51 -31.85 -6.23
N MET A 143 -4.53 -30.94 -6.48
CA MET A 143 -3.22 -30.95 -5.82
C MET A 143 -2.79 -29.61 -5.20
N MET A 144 -3.47 -28.50 -5.52
CA MET A 144 -3.13 -27.15 -5.05
C MET A 144 -2.94 -27.04 -3.54
N ASN A 145 -3.76 -27.73 -2.75
CA ASN A 145 -3.65 -27.68 -1.28
C ASN A 145 -2.45 -28.47 -0.75
N GLY A 146 -1.85 -29.35 -1.55
CA GLY A 146 -0.61 -30.06 -1.24
C GLY A 146 0.66 -29.25 -1.50
N LEU A 147 0.56 -28.10 -2.17
CA LEU A 147 1.69 -27.23 -2.44
C LEU A 147 1.92 -26.24 -1.29
N THR A 148 3.19 -26.00 -0.95
CA THR A 148 3.58 -24.96 0.03
C THR A 148 3.79 -23.60 -0.63
N SER A 149 3.87 -22.54 0.18
CA SER A 149 4.22 -21.21 -0.32
C SER A 149 5.59 -21.17 -0.99
N ASP A 150 6.60 -21.88 -0.48
CA ASP A 150 7.92 -21.95 -1.12
C ASP A 150 7.82 -22.59 -2.52
N THR A 151 7.08 -23.70 -2.64
CA THR A 151 6.81 -24.34 -3.94
C THR A 151 6.08 -23.40 -4.89
N ILE A 152 5.00 -22.77 -4.44
CA ILE A 152 4.19 -21.85 -5.25
C ILE A 152 4.97 -20.57 -5.58
N GLY A 153 5.85 -20.10 -4.72
CA GLY A 153 6.70 -18.93 -4.96
C GLY A 153 7.85 -19.23 -5.93
N CYS A 154 8.25 -20.49 -6.05
CA CYS A 154 9.33 -20.91 -6.93
C CYS A 154 8.86 -21.23 -8.36
N VAL A 155 7.68 -21.82 -8.56
CA VAL A 155 7.26 -22.29 -9.89
C VAL A 155 7.09 -21.16 -10.94
N PRO A 156 6.54 -19.97 -10.62
CA PRO A 156 6.37 -18.89 -11.60
C PRO A 156 7.71 -18.30 -12.08
N LYS A 157 8.78 -18.45 -11.29
CA LYS A 157 10.16 -18.06 -11.66
C LYS A 157 10.64 -18.80 -12.92
N LEU A 158 10.07 -19.97 -13.21
CA LEU A 158 10.41 -20.81 -14.35
C LEU A 158 9.53 -20.54 -15.58
N MET A 159 8.53 -19.65 -15.47
CA MET A 159 7.56 -19.38 -16.53
C MET A 159 7.84 -18.05 -17.24
N THR A 160 7.63 -18.00 -18.56
CA THR A 160 7.55 -16.74 -19.31
C THR A 160 6.23 -16.01 -19.01
N ASN A 161 6.10 -14.76 -19.45
CA ASN A 161 4.84 -14.02 -19.29
C ASN A 161 3.68 -14.69 -20.04
N GLU A 162 3.94 -15.26 -21.22
CA GLU A 162 2.95 -15.99 -22.00
C GLU A 162 2.49 -17.26 -21.28
N GLU A 163 3.41 -17.99 -20.66
CA GLU A 163 3.11 -19.16 -19.84
C GLU A 163 2.30 -18.78 -18.58
N LEU A 164 2.65 -17.67 -17.91
CA LEU A 164 1.88 -17.13 -16.78
C LEU A 164 0.46 -16.73 -17.19
N ILE A 165 0.29 -16.08 -18.34
CA ILE A 165 -1.01 -15.74 -18.90
C ILE A 165 -1.82 -17.00 -19.21
N ALA A 166 -1.22 -17.97 -19.92
CA ALA A 166 -1.87 -19.24 -20.27
C ALA A 166 -2.33 -20.00 -19.02
N PHE A 167 -1.49 -20.00 -17.98
CA PHE A 167 -1.83 -20.55 -16.67
C PHE A 167 -2.98 -19.78 -15.99
N GLY A 168 -2.90 -18.44 -15.96
CA GLY A 168 -3.94 -17.57 -15.39
C GLY A 168 -5.31 -17.75 -16.05
N GLN A 169 -5.36 -18.09 -17.34
CA GLN A 169 -6.59 -18.38 -18.09
C GLN A 169 -7.23 -19.75 -17.79
N LYS A 170 -6.62 -20.54 -16.92
CA LYS A 170 -7.03 -21.91 -16.60
C LYS A 170 -7.68 -22.04 -15.22
N ILE A 171 -7.15 -21.37 -14.19
CA ILE A 171 -7.63 -21.52 -12.80
C ILE A 171 -8.44 -20.31 -12.37
N PHE A 172 -9.62 -20.58 -11.80
CA PHE A 172 -10.52 -19.54 -11.29
C PHE A 172 -11.08 -19.93 -9.92
N ASN A 173 -11.04 -18.98 -8.98
CA ASN A 173 -11.49 -19.19 -7.60
C ASN A 173 -12.59 -18.16 -7.30
N PRO A 174 -13.85 -18.44 -7.66
CA PRO A 174 -14.92 -17.48 -7.47
C PRO A 174 -15.34 -17.35 -6.00
N LEU A 175 -15.77 -16.16 -5.61
CA LEU A 175 -16.38 -15.93 -4.29
C LEU A 175 -17.73 -16.67 -4.21
N PRO A 176 -18.05 -17.32 -3.08
CA PRO A 176 -19.25 -18.15 -2.99
C PRO A 176 -20.55 -17.41 -3.31
N GLY A 177 -21.40 -18.03 -4.12
CA GLY A 177 -22.70 -17.47 -4.51
C GLY A 177 -22.65 -16.35 -5.54
N THR A 178 -21.49 -16.11 -6.19
CA THR A 178 -21.30 -15.03 -7.16
C THR A 178 -20.47 -15.49 -8.35
N GLN A 179 -20.30 -14.61 -9.35
CA GLN A 179 -19.39 -14.82 -10.48
C GLN A 179 -18.06 -14.07 -10.32
N MET A 180 -17.85 -13.39 -9.19
CA MET A 180 -16.63 -12.63 -8.93
C MET A 180 -15.45 -13.57 -8.79
N GLY A 181 -14.48 -13.48 -9.71
CA GLY A 181 -13.35 -14.42 -9.80
C GLY A 181 -13.59 -15.63 -10.71
N SER A 182 -14.75 -15.72 -11.37
CA SER A 182 -15.02 -16.69 -12.44
C SER A 182 -14.38 -16.26 -13.76
N LYS A 183 -14.14 -17.22 -14.65
CA LYS A 183 -13.64 -16.97 -16.00
C LYS A 183 -14.54 -15.99 -16.77
N GLY A 184 -13.95 -14.96 -17.35
CA GLY A 184 -14.65 -13.93 -18.11
C GLY A 184 -15.33 -12.84 -17.26
N TYR A 185 -15.18 -12.90 -15.93
CA TYR A 185 -15.62 -11.83 -15.03
C TYR A 185 -14.39 -11.07 -14.51
N MET A 186 -14.50 -9.75 -14.48
CA MET A 186 -13.47 -8.85 -13.97
C MET A 186 -14.19 -7.69 -13.29
N GLY A 187 -14.16 -7.73 -11.96
CA GLY A 187 -14.85 -6.78 -11.10
C GLY A 187 -14.01 -5.55 -10.78
N ALA A 188 -14.55 -4.70 -9.92
CA ALA A 188 -13.92 -3.49 -9.44
C ALA A 188 -14.12 -3.32 -7.94
N ARG A 189 -13.03 -2.96 -7.24
CA ARG A 189 -13.12 -2.31 -5.93
C ARG A 189 -13.22 -0.82 -6.16
N ILE A 190 -14.31 -0.20 -5.72
CA ILE A 190 -14.42 1.27 -5.73
C ILE A 190 -13.55 1.78 -4.58
N GLN A 191 -12.64 2.72 -4.86
CA GLN A 191 -11.79 3.37 -3.87
C GLN A 191 -12.15 4.86 -3.73
N PRO A 192 -13.18 5.21 -2.94
CA PRO A 192 -13.61 6.59 -2.76
C PRO A 192 -12.82 7.26 -1.64
N ASN A 193 -11.51 7.44 -1.83
CA ASN A 193 -10.63 8.07 -0.84
C ASN A 193 -10.90 9.58 -0.77
N SER A 194 -10.89 10.16 0.43
CA SER A 194 -11.00 11.62 0.63
C SER A 194 -9.72 12.14 1.30
N PRO A 195 -9.16 13.28 0.86
CA PRO A 195 -8.05 13.94 1.55
C PRO A 195 -8.38 14.35 3.00
N THR A 196 -9.66 14.38 3.37
CA THR A 196 -10.18 14.87 4.66
C THR A 196 -11.16 13.91 5.32
N ASP A 197 -11.29 12.68 4.81
CA ASP A 197 -12.32 11.70 5.22
C ASP A 197 -13.76 12.23 5.20
N HIS A 198 -14.05 13.26 4.40
CA HIS A 198 -15.36 13.89 4.40
C HIS A 198 -16.43 12.92 3.83
N PRO A 199 -17.52 12.64 4.55
CA PRO A 199 -18.55 11.68 4.12
C PRO A 199 -19.12 11.96 2.72
N ASP A 200 -19.34 13.23 2.37
CA ASP A 200 -19.83 13.59 1.02
C ASP A 200 -18.84 13.21 -0.09
N ASP A 201 -17.53 13.36 0.12
CA ASP A 201 -16.53 13.01 -0.89
C ASP A 201 -16.58 11.50 -1.19
N VAL A 202 -16.76 10.71 -0.14
CA VAL A 202 -16.86 9.26 -0.20
C VAL A 202 -18.14 8.84 -0.93
N GLN A 203 -19.28 9.45 -0.61
CA GLN A 203 -20.55 9.18 -1.26
C GLN A 203 -20.55 9.59 -2.73
N TRP A 204 -20.06 10.77 -3.08
CA TRP A 204 -20.06 11.28 -4.46
C TRP A 204 -19.14 10.49 -5.38
N GLN A 205 -17.98 10.03 -4.89
CA GLN A 205 -17.14 9.11 -5.65
C GLN A 205 -17.82 7.74 -5.87
N THR A 206 -18.60 7.27 -4.90
CA THR A 206 -19.41 6.05 -5.06
C THR A 206 -20.51 6.23 -6.10
N PHE A 207 -21.23 7.35 -6.07
CA PHE A 207 -22.20 7.70 -7.12
C PHE A 207 -21.54 7.81 -8.49
N ASN A 208 -20.30 8.32 -8.53
CA ASN A 208 -19.54 8.41 -9.75
C ASN A 208 -19.18 7.04 -10.33
N ALA A 209 -18.71 6.11 -9.49
CA ALA A 209 -18.44 4.73 -9.91
C ALA A 209 -19.69 4.06 -10.51
N PHE A 210 -20.83 4.20 -9.85
CA PHE A 210 -22.10 3.63 -10.32
C PHE A 210 -22.58 4.25 -11.63
N ALA A 211 -22.30 5.54 -11.87
CA ALA A 211 -22.61 6.19 -13.15
C ALA A 211 -21.85 5.57 -14.33
N TYR A 212 -20.65 5.02 -14.10
CA TYR A 212 -19.85 4.30 -15.11
C TYR A 212 -20.07 2.77 -15.09
N ALA A 213 -21.08 2.29 -14.35
CA ALA A 213 -21.35 0.87 -14.15
C ALA A 213 -20.11 0.11 -13.64
N THR A 214 -19.38 0.70 -12.69
CA THR A 214 -18.14 0.17 -12.12
C THR A 214 -18.27 -0.03 -10.62
N GLY A 215 -17.85 -1.20 -10.13
CA GLY A 215 -17.88 -1.60 -8.72
C GLY A 215 -18.80 -2.79 -8.48
N ASP A 216 -18.30 -3.85 -7.87
CA ASP A 216 -19.08 -5.07 -7.53
C ASP A 216 -18.44 -5.89 -6.39
N ILE A 217 -17.12 -5.80 -6.19
CA ILE A 217 -16.40 -6.57 -5.17
C ILE A 217 -16.56 -5.97 -3.77
N VAL A 218 -16.25 -4.69 -3.62
CA VAL A 218 -16.30 -3.93 -2.36
C VAL A 218 -16.24 -2.43 -2.65
N ILE A 219 -16.96 -1.63 -1.86
CA ILE A 219 -16.79 -0.17 -1.80
C ILE A 219 -15.84 0.10 -0.63
N GLY A 220 -14.56 0.35 -0.92
CA GLY A 220 -13.49 0.31 0.06
C GLY A 220 -12.67 1.60 0.11
N THR A 221 -12.78 2.38 1.17
CA THR A 221 -12.05 3.65 1.35
C THR A 221 -10.91 3.54 2.35
N ASN A 222 -9.77 4.14 2.03
CA ASN A 222 -8.65 4.27 2.95
C ASN A 222 -8.88 5.55 3.78
N PRO A 223 -8.96 5.46 5.12
CA PRO A 223 -9.10 6.64 5.96
C PRO A 223 -7.76 7.36 6.13
N VAL A 224 -7.80 8.70 6.20
CA VAL A 224 -6.71 9.57 6.66
C VAL A 224 -6.59 9.50 8.18
N ASP A 225 -7.72 9.63 8.88
CA ASP A 225 -7.83 9.54 10.34
C ASP A 225 -8.43 8.19 10.74
N SER A 226 -7.65 7.36 11.43
CA SER A 226 -8.14 6.10 12.00
C SER A 226 -8.60 6.22 13.46
N GLN A 227 -9.02 7.40 13.90
CA GLN A 227 -9.87 7.50 15.09
C GLN A 227 -11.20 6.77 14.83
N VAL A 228 -11.65 6.01 15.83
CA VAL A 228 -12.91 5.24 15.77
C VAL A 228 -14.08 6.07 15.28
N VAL A 229 -14.20 7.33 15.73
CA VAL A 229 -15.32 8.22 15.34
C VAL A 229 -15.22 8.64 13.87
N SER A 230 -14.01 8.93 13.37
CA SER A 230 -13.79 9.24 11.95
C SER A 230 -14.14 8.04 11.07
N VAL A 231 -13.57 6.88 11.39
CA VAL A 231 -13.84 5.62 10.69
C VAL A 231 -15.34 5.30 10.69
N ALA A 232 -16.02 5.43 11.84
CA ALA A 232 -17.46 5.20 11.93
C ALA A 232 -18.27 6.15 11.04
N ALA A 233 -17.91 7.44 10.95
CA ALA A 233 -18.61 8.40 10.11
C ALA A 233 -18.52 8.02 8.62
N VAL A 234 -17.35 7.52 8.19
CA VAL A 234 -17.14 7.07 6.82
C VAL A 234 -17.84 5.73 6.54
N GLU A 235 -17.79 4.78 7.48
CA GLU A 235 -18.56 3.52 7.41
C GLU A 235 -20.06 3.80 7.22
N GLU A 236 -20.63 4.73 8.00
CA GLU A 236 -22.04 5.12 7.86
C GLU A 236 -22.36 5.76 6.51
N ALA A 237 -21.46 6.58 5.96
CA ALA A 237 -21.67 7.18 4.63
C ALA A 237 -21.74 6.12 3.52
N LEU A 238 -20.86 5.12 3.57
CA LEU A 238 -20.85 3.99 2.63
C LEU A 238 -22.08 3.11 2.80
N LYS A 239 -22.39 2.75 4.05
CA LYS A 239 -23.56 1.97 4.42
C LYS A 239 -24.85 2.62 3.93
N ASP A 240 -24.99 3.94 4.08
CA ASP A 240 -26.19 4.69 3.67
C ASP A 240 -26.46 4.57 2.16
N VAL A 241 -25.42 4.56 1.33
CA VAL A 241 -25.54 4.32 -0.12
C VAL A 241 -26.00 2.88 -0.39
N VAL A 242 -25.36 1.90 0.25
CA VAL A 242 -25.67 0.46 0.08
C VAL A 242 -27.12 0.16 0.51
N ASP A 243 -27.53 0.63 1.68
CA ASP A 243 -28.87 0.44 2.23
C ASP A 243 -29.93 1.11 1.35
N THR A 244 -29.70 2.37 0.94
CA THR A 244 -30.65 3.14 0.15
C THR A 244 -30.95 2.45 -1.19
N PHE A 245 -29.92 1.88 -1.82
CA PHE A 245 -30.08 1.12 -3.07
C PHE A 245 -30.40 -0.36 -2.88
N LYS A 246 -30.50 -0.84 -1.62
CA LYS A 246 -30.78 -2.23 -1.25
C LYS A 246 -29.76 -3.20 -1.86
N LEU A 247 -28.48 -2.92 -1.59
CA LEU A 247 -27.33 -3.63 -2.14
C LEU A 247 -26.62 -4.55 -1.13
N ASN A 248 -27.16 -4.69 0.09
CA ASN A 248 -26.54 -5.43 1.20
C ASN A 248 -26.20 -6.89 0.89
N ASP A 249 -26.91 -7.52 -0.04
CA ASP A 249 -26.65 -8.90 -0.49
C ASP A 249 -25.81 -8.99 -1.77
N ILE A 250 -25.37 -7.84 -2.29
CA ILE A 250 -24.71 -7.72 -3.60
C ILE A 250 -23.26 -7.27 -3.42
N ILE A 251 -23.03 -6.19 -2.67
CA ILE A 251 -21.70 -5.58 -2.50
C ILE A 251 -21.50 -5.13 -1.04
N PRO A 252 -20.40 -5.53 -0.37
CA PRO A 252 -20.05 -5.03 0.95
C PRO A 252 -19.34 -3.66 0.85
N TRP A 253 -19.25 -2.97 1.98
CA TRP A 253 -18.40 -1.79 2.12
C TRP A 253 -17.34 -2.02 3.22
N CYS A 254 -16.28 -1.21 3.20
CA CYS A 254 -15.18 -1.31 4.14
C CYS A 254 -14.42 0.01 4.27
N VAL A 255 -14.10 0.42 5.50
CA VAL A 255 -13.05 1.41 5.75
C VAL A 255 -11.76 0.69 6.14
N LEU A 256 -10.72 0.84 5.31
CA LEU A 256 -9.49 0.05 5.34
C LEU A 256 -8.52 0.45 6.48
N SER A 257 -9.01 0.84 7.66
CA SER A 257 -8.15 1.11 8.83
C SER A 257 -7.49 -0.18 9.36
N HIS A 258 -6.64 -0.09 10.38
CA HIS A 258 -6.17 -1.29 11.09
C HIS A 258 -7.35 -2.14 11.60
N ILE A 259 -7.24 -3.47 11.54
CA ILE A 259 -8.33 -4.40 11.82
C ILE A 259 -8.90 -4.27 13.25
N ASP A 260 -8.07 -3.89 14.22
CA ASP A 260 -8.51 -3.65 15.60
C ASP A 260 -9.36 -2.38 15.72
N VAL A 261 -9.09 -1.34 14.91
CA VAL A 261 -9.92 -0.13 14.86
C VAL A 261 -11.28 -0.47 14.27
N GLN A 262 -11.33 -1.24 13.18
CA GLN A 262 -12.59 -1.70 12.59
C GLN A 262 -13.39 -2.56 13.58
N ALA A 263 -12.71 -3.41 14.36
CA ALA A 263 -13.36 -4.22 15.39
C ALA A 263 -13.95 -3.36 16.52
N GLU A 264 -13.23 -2.31 16.94
CA GLU A 264 -13.71 -1.34 17.92
C GLU A 264 -14.91 -0.55 17.39
N VAL A 265 -14.87 -0.11 16.13
CA VAL A 265 -16.00 0.54 15.45
C VAL A 265 -17.21 -0.40 15.41
N ALA A 266 -17.04 -1.65 15.01
CA ALA A 266 -18.13 -2.64 14.98
C ALA A 266 -18.73 -2.90 16.37
N GLN A 267 -17.94 -2.75 17.44
CA GLN A 267 -18.41 -2.88 18.81
C GLN A 267 -19.16 -1.63 19.29
N GLN A 268 -18.66 -0.43 19.00
CA GLN A 268 -19.26 0.84 19.44
C GLN A 268 -20.46 1.27 18.59
N TYR A 269 -20.46 0.90 17.31
CA TYR A 269 -21.48 1.20 16.31
C TYR A 269 -21.96 -0.10 15.64
N PRO A 270 -22.79 -0.92 16.31
CA PRO A 270 -23.18 -2.22 15.78
C PRO A 270 -23.90 -2.12 14.43
N GLY A 271 -23.40 -2.88 13.44
CA GLY A 271 -23.97 -2.93 12.10
C GLY A 271 -23.38 -1.92 11.11
N SER A 272 -22.41 -1.10 11.51
CA SER A 272 -21.72 -0.17 10.61
C SER A 272 -20.63 -0.84 9.76
N VAL A 273 -20.06 -1.97 10.20
CA VAL A 273 -18.96 -2.67 9.52
C VAL A 273 -19.44 -3.97 8.87
N GLU A 274 -19.41 -4.05 7.53
CA GLU A 274 -19.91 -5.21 6.77
C GLU A 274 -18.82 -6.27 6.54
N THR A 275 -17.68 -5.88 5.97
CA THR A 275 -16.47 -6.69 5.85
C THR A 275 -15.31 -6.06 6.61
N MET A 276 -14.24 -6.81 6.87
CA MET A 276 -13.05 -6.26 7.54
C MET A 276 -11.79 -6.45 6.72
N PHE A 277 -10.97 -5.40 6.70
CA PHE A 277 -9.71 -5.32 5.98
C PHE A 277 -8.51 -5.55 6.90
N GLN A 278 -7.42 -6.08 6.35
CA GLN A 278 -6.08 -5.97 6.94
C GLN A 278 -4.99 -6.18 5.90
N SER A 279 -3.90 -5.44 5.99
CA SER A 279 -2.71 -5.78 5.23
C SER A 279 -1.83 -6.82 5.90
N LEU A 280 -1.27 -7.71 5.09
CA LEU A 280 -0.50 -8.85 5.54
C LEU A 280 0.92 -8.83 4.99
N ALA A 281 1.85 -9.39 5.77
CA ALA A 281 3.23 -9.59 5.40
C ALA A 281 3.62 -11.09 5.40
N GLY A 282 4.69 -11.40 4.68
CA GLY A 282 5.25 -12.74 4.49
C GLY A 282 6.20 -13.19 5.60
N THR A 283 6.45 -12.37 6.62
CA THR A 283 7.25 -12.73 7.80
C THR A 283 6.57 -12.26 9.09
N ASP A 284 6.80 -12.99 10.19
CA ASP A 284 6.32 -12.57 11.52
C ASP A 284 6.86 -11.20 11.91
N ASP A 285 8.12 -10.89 11.57
CA ASP A 285 8.75 -9.63 11.94
C ASP A 285 8.15 -8.44 11.20
N CYS A 286 7.78 -8.59 9.93
CA CYS A 286 7.08 -7.55 9.19
C CYS A 286 5.62 -7.41 9.67
N ASN A 287 4.94 -8.52 9.95
CA ASN A 287 3.58 -8.48 10.51
C ASN A 287 3.54 -7.76 11.86
N LYS A 288 4.57 -7.92 12.72
CA LYS A 288 4.68 -7.18 13.99
C LYS A 288 4.75 -5.67 13.78
N THR A 289 5.39 -5.20 12.71
CA THR A 289 5.40 -3.77 12.36
C THR A 289 3.99 -3.25 12.06
N PHE A 290 3.12 -4.12 11.54
CA PHE A 290 1.70 -3.84 11.31
C PHE A 290 0.80 -4.12 12.52
N ASP A 291 1.37 -4.42 13.70
CA ASP A 291 0.64 -4.94 14.88
C ASP A 291 -0.24 -6.15 14.54
N VAL A 292 0.20 -7.00 13.61
CA VAL A 292 -0.49 -8.22 13.18
C VAL A 292 0.20 -9.45 13.76
N THR A 293 -0.61 -10.40 14.23
CA THR A 293 -0.17 -11.76 14.60
C THR A 293 -1.08 -12.79 13.96
N ILE A 294 -0.57 -14.01 13.75
CA ILE A 294 -1.35 -15.12 13.21
C ILE A 294 -2.59 -15.38 14.07
N GLU A 295 -2.44 -15.42 15.39
CA GLU A 295 -3.53 -15.65 16.33
C GLU A 295 -4.61 -14.57 16.22
N LYS A 296 -4.21 -13.30 16.09
CA LYS A 296 -5.12 -12.16 15.93
C LYS A 296 -5.98 -12.32 14.67
N ILE A 297 -5.38 -12.59 13.51
CA ILE A 297 -6.12 -12.73 12.26
C ILE A 297 -7.02 -13.97 12.26
N LEU A 298 -6.53 -15.11 12.75
CA LEU A 298 -7.37 -16.33 12.86
C LEU A 298 -8.53 -16.14 13.84
N LYS A 299 -8.37 -15.32 14.88
CA LYS A 299 -9.47 -14.94 15.79
C LYS A 299 -10.52 -14.10 15.05
N TYR A 300 -10.10 -13.12 14.24
CA TYR A 300 -11.03 -12.34 13.41
C TYR A 300 -11.77 -13.19 12.39
N ALA A 301 -11.09 -14.14 11.74
CA ALA A 301 -11.73 -15.10 10.84
C ALA A 301 -12.85 -15.89 11.55
N LYS A 302 -12.57 -16.44 12.75
CA LYS A 302 -13.56 -17.17 13.55
C LYS A 302 -14.73 -16.29 14.01
N SER A 303 -14.50 -14.99 14.21
CA SER A 303 -15.54 -14.05 14.63
C SER A 303 -16.62 -13.82 13.55
N LYS A 304 -16.33 -14.16 12.28
CA LYS A 304 -17.27 -14.06 11.15
C LYS A 304 -18.30 -15.20 11.09
N LYS A 305 -18.50 -15.92 12.20
CA LYS A 305 -19.46 -17.03 12.28
C LYS A 305 -20.86 -16.59 11.87
N GLY A 306 -21.44 -17.29 10.90
CA GLY A 306 -22.78 -17.03 10.37
C GLY A 306 -22.90 -15.75 9.54
N LYS A 307 -21.80 -15.01 9.30
CA LYS A 307 -21.79 -13.81 8.46
C LYS A 307 -21.59 -14.19 6.99
N ARG A 308 -22.20 -13.40 6.10
CA ARG A 308 -22.03 -13.53 4.64
C ARG A 308 -20.63 -13.10 4.22
N TYR A 309 -20.23 -11.88 4.56
CA TYR A 309 -18.92 -11.33 4.22
C TYR A 309 -17.89 -11.67 5.31
N GLY A 310 -16.70 -12.05 4.85
CA GLY A 310 -15.61 -12.50 5.71
C GLY A 310 -14.55 -11.42 5.89
N LEU A 311 -13.39 -11.64 5.29
CA LEU A 311 -12.23 -10.76 5.40
C LEU A 311 -11.75 -10.33 4.00
N TYR A 312 -10.97 -9.26 4.00
CA TYR A 312 -10.33 -8.67 2.83
C TYR A 312 -8.86 -8.41 3.18
N PHE A 313 -7.92 -8.89 2.36
CA PHE A 313 -6.50 -8.61 2.57
C PHE A 313 -5.84 -7.86 1.42
N GLU A 314 -4.89 -7.00 1.77
CA GLU A 314 -3.93 -6.44 0.82
C GLU A 314 -2.53 -6.98 1.08
N THR A 315 -1.83 -7.25 -0.02
CA THR A 315 -0.45 -7.70 -0.06
C THR A 315 0.35 -6.80 -1.00
N GLY A 316 1.58 -7.17 -1.37
CA GLY A 316 2.48 -6.22 -2.02
C GLY A 316 3.92 -6.71 -2.00
N GLN A 317 4.46 -7.09 -3.16
CA GLN A 317 5.88 -7.39 -3.27
C GLN A 317 6.72 -6.18 -2.80
N GLY A 318 7.65 -6.42 -1.87
CA GLY A 318 8.55 -5.39 -1.33
C GLY A 318 8.19 -4.86 0.05
N SER A 319 7.06 -5.26 0.67
CA SER A 319 6.74 -4.84 2.04
C SER A 319 7.82 -5.23 3.05
N GLU A 320 8.36 -6.45 3.00
CA GLU A 320 9.40 -6.88 3.96
C GLU A 320 10.72 -6.17 3.71
N PHE A 321 11.11 -6.00 2.44
CA PHE A 321 12.30 -5.26 2.02
C PHE A 321 12.25 -3.82 2.52
N THR A 322 11.14 -3.13 2.28
CA THR A 322 10.93 -1.77 2.76
C THR A 322 10.76 -1.69 4.26
N ASN A 323 10.65 -2.81 4.98
CA ASN A 323 10.68 -2.86 6.43
C ASN A 323 12.05 -3.37 6.98
N GLY A 324 12.98 -3.73 6.08
CA GLY A 324 14.27 -4.40 6.32
C GLY A 324 14.18 -5.63 7.21
N VAL A 325 13.17 -6.46 6.92
CA VAL A 325 12.84 -7.72 7.60
C VAL A 325 12.51 -8.83 6.59
N GLU A 326 13.13 -8.74 5.41
CA GLU A 326 13.09 -9.74 4.33
C GLU A 326 13.85 -11.02 4.68
N ASN A 327 14.77 -10.97 5.65
CA ASN A 327 15.53 -12.12 6.14
C ASN A 327 16.30 -12.89 5.04
N GLY A 328 16.77 -12.19 4.01
CA GLY A 328 17.47 -12.75 2.85
C GLY A 328 16.56 -13.49 1.87
N VAL A 329 15.24 -13.44 2.05
CA VAL A 329 14.28 -14.08 1.14
C VAL A 329 13.91 -13.09 0.03
N ASP A 330 13.81 -13.58 -1.20
CA ASP A 330 13.38 -12.76 -2.33
C ASP A 330 11.88 -12.39 -2.26
N MET A 331 11.51 -11.32 -2.96
CA MET A 331 10.16 -10.75 -2.88
C MET A 331 9.06 -11.73 -3.33
N MET A 332 9.33 -12.64 -4.26
CA MET A 332 8.32 -13.60 -4.75
C MET A 332 7.96 -14.65 -3.71
N VAL A 333 8.96 -15.25 -3.04
CA VAL A 333 8.69 -16.24 -2.00
C VAL A 333 7.97 -15.58 -0.81
N LEU A 334 8.35 -14.36 -0.45
CA LEU A 334 7.67 -13.59 0.59
C LEU A 334 6.21 -13.27 0.24
N GLU A 335 5.93 -12.92 -1.01
CA GLU A 335 4.56 -12.70 -1.49
C GLU A 335 3.73 -13.98 -1.47
N SER A 336 4.28 -15.09 -1.96
CA SER A 336 3.63 -16.40 -1.88
C SER A 336 3.32 -16.83 -0.43
N ARG A 337 4.12 -16.40 0.54
CA ARG A 337 3.87 -16.66 1.97
C ARG A 337 2.68 -15.85 2.50
N LYS A 338 2.45 -14.62 2.00
CA LYS A 338 1.22 -13.83 2.31
C LYS A 338 -0.02 -14.53 1.79
N TYR A 339 0.06 -15.10 0.58
CA TYR A 339 -1.02 -15.92 0.03
C TYR A 339 -1.22 -17.22 0.81
N GLY A 340 -0.15 -17.86 1.29
CA GLY A 340 -0.24 -19.01 2.20
C GLY A 340 -0.93 -18.68 3.52
N PHE A 341 -0.66 -17.50 4.09
CA PHE A 341 -1.39 -16.99 5.26
C PHE A 341 -2.87 -16.82 4.93
N SER A 342 -3.17 -16.16 3.80
CA SER A 342 -4.54 -15.92 3.34
C SER A 342 -5.30 -17.23 3.11
N ARG A 343 -4.66 -18.27 2.54
CA ARG A 343 -5.23 -19.62 2.38
C ARG A 343 -5.60 -20.23 3.73
N ALA A 344 -4.71 -20.16 4.72
CA ALA A 344 -4.98 -20.66 6.06
C ALA A 344 -6.16 -19.92 6.72
N VAL A 345 -6.30 -18.62 6.49
CA VAL A 345 -7.46 -17.83 6.94
C VAL A 345 -8.73 -18.27 6.22
N ALA A 346 -8.69 -18.49 4.91
CA ALA A 346 -9.82 -18.99 4.12
C ALA A 346 -10.34 -20.33 4.69
N MET A 347 -9.44 -21.23 5.07
CA MET A 347 -9.80 -22.50 5.71
C MET A 347 -10.53 -22.31 7.05
N GLU A 348 -10.18 -21.30 7.84
CA GLU A 348 -10.91 -20.98 9.07
C GLU A 348 -12.28 -20.35 8.78
N LEU A 349 -12.36 -19.43 7.82
CA LEU A 349 -13.62 -18.83 7.38
C LEU A 349 -14.61 -19.88 6.87
N ALA A 350 -14.13 -20.84 6.08
CA ALA A 350 -14.93 -21.94 5.55
C ALA A 350 -15.57 -22.82 6.65
N LYS A 351 -15.00 -22.86 7.86
CA LYS A 351 -15.57 -23.61 8.99
C LYS A 351 -16.75 -22.89 9.65
N VAL A 352 -16.84 -21.57 9.50
CA VAL A 352 -17.77 -20.73 10.28
C VAL A 352 -18.78 -19.97 9.41
N GLN A 353 -18.54 -19.85 8.11
CA GLN A 353 -19.44 -19.19 7.16
C GLN A 353 -20.32 -20.19 6.40
N PRO A 354 -21.61 -19.88 6.19
CA PRO A 354 -22.59 -20.86 5.69
C PRO A 354 -22.40 -21.25 4.22
N GLN A 355 -21.81 -20.40 3.40
CA GLN A 355 -21.69 -20.61 1.95
C GLN A 355 -20.24 -20.90 1.50
N GLY A 356 -19.31 -21.05 2.45
CA GLY A 356 -17.87 -21.12 2.17
C GLY A 356 -17.16 -19.81 2.54
N ALA A 357 -15.84 -19.78 2.36
CA ALA A 357 -15.02 -18.66 2.75
C ALA A 357 -15.24 -17.46 1.81
N TRP A 358 -15.75 -16.35 2.36
CA TRP A 358 -15.71 -15.07 1.68
C TRP A 358 -14.41 -14.36 2.03
N LEU A 359 -13.37 -14.62 1.24
CA LEU A 359 -12.07 -13.97 1.34
C LEU A 359 -11.62 -13.54 -0.05
N HIS A 360 -11.32 -12.26 -0.21
CA HIS A 360 -10.63 -11.75 -1.38
C HIS A 360 -9.32 -11.08 -0.96
N VAL A 361 -8.36 -11.08 -1.86
CA VAL A 361 -7.04 -10.50 -1.67
C VAL A 361 -6.70 -9.66 -2.89
N ASN A 362 -6.01 -8.54 -2.74
CA ASN A 362 -5.27 -7.95 -3.86
C ASN A 362 -3.81 -7.68 -3.51
N ASP A 363 -2.97 -7.90 -4.50
CA ASP A 363 -1.64 -7.29 -4.54
C ASP A 363 -1.77 -5.80 -4.89
N VAL A 364 -0.83 -5.00 -4.39
CA VAL A 364 -0.71 -3.58 -4.72
C VAL A 364 0.62 -3.35 -5.45
N ALA A 365 0.61 -3.64 -6.75
CA ALA A 365 1.78 -3.56 -7.60
C ALA A 365 2.16 -2.10 -7.89
N GLY A 366 3.36 -1.66 -7.49
CA GLY A 366 3.90 -0.35 -7.83
C GLY A 366 3.56 0.80 -6.88
N PHE A 367 3.03 0.52 -5.68
CA PHE A 367 2.65 1.54 -4.69
C PHE A 367 3.83 2.09 -3.87
N ILE A 368 4.88 1.28 -3.72
CA ILE A 368 6.07 1.63 -2.96
C ILE A 368 6.88 2.68 -3.72
N GLY A 369 7.43 2.31 -4.87
CA GLY A 369 8.27 3.19 -5.68
C GLY A 369 9.34 2.46 -6.52
N PRO A 370 10.23 3.24 -7.17
CA PRO A 370 11.29 2.73 -8.05
C PRO A 370 12.32 1.85 -7.34
N GLU A 371 12.39 1.87 -6.01
CA GLU A 371 13.23 0.99 -5.21
C GLU A 371 12.79 -0.48 -5.24
N VAL A 372 11.53 -0.74 -5.61
CA VAL A 372 10.99 -2.11 -5.80
C VAL A 372 10.83 -2.38 -7.28
N PHE A 373 10.11 -1.50 -7.98
CA PHE A 373 9.80 -1.60 -9.40
C PHE A 373 10.04 -0.27 -10.08
N LYS A 374 10.97 -0.25 -11.04
CA LYS A 374 11.35 0.95 -11.77
C LYS A 374 10.65 1.07 -13.12
N THR A 375 10.45 -0.05 -13.83
CA THR A 375 9.92 -0.04 -15.19
C THR A 375 8.54 -0.66 -15.29
N ARG A 376 7.80 -0.30 -16.35
CA ARG A 376 6.49 -0.88 -16.67
C ARG A 376 6.55 -2.39 -16.91
N GLU A 377 7.65 -2.92 -17.44
CA GLU A 377 7.84 -4.36 -17.67
C GLU A 377 7.95 -5.13 -16.34
N GLN A 378 8.64 -4.55 -15.34
CA GLN A 378 8.70 -5.12 -14.00
C GLN A 378 7.31 -5.14 -13.35
N LEU A 379 6.51 -4.09 -13.56
CA LEU A 379 5.14 -4.03 -13.06
C LEU A 379 4.26 -5.13 -13.67
N VAL A 380 4.30 -5.30 -15.00
CA VAL A 380 3.59 -6.39 -15.70
C VAL A 380 4.03 -7.74 -15.17
N ARG A 381 5.34 -7.96 -15.05
CA ARG A 381 5.89 -9.22 -14.57
C ARG A 381 5.39 -9.56 -13.17
N CYS A 382 5.47 -8.60 -12.23
CA CYS A 382 4.98 -8.74 -10.86
C CYS A 382 3.50 -9.14 -10.84
N CYS A 383 2.65 -8.41 -11.56
CA CYS A 383 1.22 -8.68 -11.59
C CYS A 383 0.89 -10.10 -12.11
N LEU A 384 1.58 -10.56 -13.15
CA LEU A 384 1.36 -11.90 -13.71
C LEU A 384 1.81 -13.01 -12.76
N GLU A 385 2.95 -12.81 -12.09
CA GLU A 385 3.45 -13.74 -11.07
C GLU A 385 2.47 -13.85 -9.89
N ASP A 386 1.96 -12.71 -9.42
CA ASP A 386 1.04 -12.64 -8.27
C ASP A 386 -0.32 -13.26 -8.58
N ILE A 387 -0.87 -13.02 -9.78
CA ILE A 387 -2.06 -13.72 -10.27
C ILE A 387 -1.84 -15.24 -10.20
N ALA A 388 -0.70 -15.72 -10.71
CA ALA A 388 -0.40 -17.15 -10.73
C ALA A 388 -0.27 -17.73 -9.32
N MET A 389 0.50 -17.08 -8.44
CA MET A 389 0.73 -17.53 -7.07
C MET A 389 -0.58 -17.55 -6.27
N ALA A 390 -1.35 -16.46 -6.28
CA ALA A 390 -2.59 -16.38 -5.52
C ALA A 390 -3.67 -17.35 -6.04
N LYS A 391 -3.76 -17.54 -7.37
CA LYS A 391 -4.66 -18.55 -7.96
C LYS A 391 -4.26 -19.97 -7.54
N LEU A 392 -2.96 -20.29 -7.48
CA LEU A 392 -2.46 -21.58 -6.97
C LEU A 392 -2.69 -21.79 -5.47
N HIS A 393 -2.78 -20.71 -4.69
CA HIS A 393 -3.21 -20.76 -3.29
C HIS A 393 -4.73 -20.89 -3.12
N GLY A 394 -5.50 -20.89 -4.21
CA GLY A 394 -6.96 -21.02 -4.18
C GLY A 394 -7.69 -19.72 -3.84
N LEU A 395 -7.05 -18.56 -4.03
CA LEU A 395 -7.58 -17.26 -3.62
C LEU A 395 -8.28 -16.53 -4.77
N THR A 396 -9.29 -15.73 -4.43
CA THR A 396 -9.87 -14.71 -5.33
C THR A 396 -8.96 -13.49 -5.31
N ILE A 397 -8.08 -13.38 -6.32
CA ILE A 397 -7.06 -12.34 -6.42
C ILE A 397 -7.49 -11.19 -7.32
N GLY A 398 -7.45 -9.96 -6.79
CA GLY A 398 -7.46 -8.73 -7.56
C GLY A 398 -6.08 -8.08 -7.61
N LEU A 399 -5.97 -6.95 -8.31
CA LEU A 399 -4.73 -6.17 -8.39
C LEU A 399 -5.01 -4.68 -8.26
N ASP A 400 -4.11 -3.95 -7.62
CA ASP A 400 -3.90 -2.54 -7.90
C ASP A 400 -2.73 -2.38 -8.88
N ILE A 401 -3.03 -2.18 -10.17
CA ILE A 401 -2.01 -1.90 -11.19
C ILE A 401 -1.69 -0.42 -11.10
N CYS A 402 -0.67 -0.09 -10.31
CA CYS A 402 -0.44 1.28 -9.92
C CYS A 402 1.01 1.73 -10.13
N SER A 403 1.19 3.04 -10.04
CA SER A 403 2.49 3.68 -10.14
C SER A 403 2.52 4.88 -9.24
N THR A 404 3.56 4.94 -8.41
CA THR A 404 3.89 6.19 -7.73
C THR A 404 4.37 7.22 -8.74
N LEU A 405 4.12 8.50 -8.48
CA LEU A 405 4.50 9.56 -9.41
C LEU A 405 6.01 9.72 -9.61
N HIS A 406 6.83 9.08 -8.79
CA HIS A 406 8.29 9.10 -8.87
C HIS A 406 8.90 7.86 -9.55
N MET A 407 8.06 6.93 -10.00
CA MET A 407 8.44 5.90 -10.96
C MET A 407 8.47 6.46 -12.39
N ASP A 408 9.24 5.82 -13.27
CA ASP A 408 9.28 6.12 -14.70
C ASP A 408 8.20 5.33 -15.46
N VAL A 409 6.98 5.36 -14.93
CA VAL A 409 5.79 4.73 -15.50
C VAL A 409 4.74 5.82 -15.68
N THR A 410 4.44 6.12 -16.94
CA THR A 410 3.50 7.18 -17.32
C THR A 410 2.04 6.72 -17.25
N LEU A 411 1.09 7.65 -17.42
CA LEU A 411 -0.33 7.33 -17.57
C LEU A 411 -0.60 6.37 -18.75
N ASP A 412 0.15 6.52 -19.85
CA ASP A 412 0.04 5.65 -21.03
C ASP A 412 0.68 4.27 -20.78
N ASP A 413 1.77 4.23 -20.01
CA ASP A 413 2.37 2.95 -19.61
C ASP A 413 1.44 2.16 -18.69
N LEU A 414 0.66 2.81 -17.81
CA LEU A 414 -0.36 2.12 -17.02
C LEU A 414 -1.44 1.47 -17.91
N ASN A 415 -1.88 2.16 -18.97
CA ASN A 415 -2.81 1.58 -19.95
C ASN A 415 -2.18 0.36 -20.65
N TRP A 416 -0.91 0.46 -21.03
CA TRP A 416 -0.16 -0.64 -21.62
C TRP A 416 -0.03 -1.82 -20.64
N CYS A 417 0.31 -1.57 -19.37
CA CYS A 417 0.39 -2.59 -18.33
C CYS A 417 -0.95 -3.32 -18.16
N GLN A 418 -2.05 -2.58 -18.03
CA GLN A 418 -3.40 -3.15 -17.99
C GLN A 418 -3.61 -4.08 -19.20
N ASP A 419 -3.30 -3.64 -20.42
CA ASP A 419 -3.46 -4.44 -21.62
C ASP A 419 -2.62 -5.73 -21.65
N GLN A 420 -1.42 -5.73 -21.07
CA GLN A 420 -0.57 -6.92 -20.98
C GLN A 420 -1.03 -7.89 -19.89
N ILE A 421 -1.60 -7.39 -18.79
CA ILE A 421 -1.98 -8.20 -17.63
C ILE A 421 -3.37 -8.81 -17.80
N MET A 422 -4.31 -8.06 -18.38
CA MET A 422 -5.72 -8.46 -18.46
C MET A 422 -5.97 -9.83 -19.09
N PRO A 423 -5.21 -10.31 -20.09
CA PRO A 423 -5.35 -11.69 -20.58
C PRO A 423 -5.27 -12.78 -19.50
N ALA A 424 -4.58 -12.58 -18.37
CA ALA A 424 -4.52 -13.53 -17.26
C ALA A 424 -5.79 -13.54 -16.36
N ASN A 425 -6.74 -12.64 -16.63
CA ASN A 425 -8.05 -12.49 -15.98
C ASN A 425 -7.95 -12.54 -14.44
N PRO A 426 -7.41 -11.47 -13.79
CA PRO A 426 -7.59 -11.28 -12.35
C PRO A 426 -9.09 -11.11 -12.03
N ALA A 427 -9.46 -11.34 -10.78
CA ALA A 427 -10.86 -11.26 -10.34
C ALA A 427 -11.37 -9.81 -10.34
N TYR A 428 -10.52 -8.84 -10.02
CA TYR A 428 -10.87 -7.42 -10.01
C TYR A 428 -9.66 -6.51 -10.08
N LEU A 429 -9.89 -5.23 -10.39
CA LEU A 429 -8.93 -4.15 -10.20
C LEU A 429 -9.46 -3.09 -9.23
N ILE A 430 -8.56 -2.29 -8.65
CA ILE A 430 -8.94 -1.05 -7.97
C ILE A 430 -9.55 -0.06 -8.99
N ALA A 431 -10.42 0.82 -8.54
CA ALA A 431 -11.12 1.77 -9.40
C ALA A 431 -11.27 3.14 -8.71
N LEU A 432 -10.79 4.17 -9.38
CA LEU A 432 -10.83 5.57 -8.96
C LEU A 432 -11.67 6.43 -9.92
N PRO A 433 -12.18 7.61 -9.50
CA PRO A 433 -12.88 8.56 -10.38
C PRO A 433 -12.10 8.95 -11.62
N THR A 434 -10.77 9.05 -11.46
CA THR A 434 -9.80 9.25 -12.52
C THR A 434 -8.72 8.19 -12.38
N LYS A 435 -7.50 8.42 -12.90
CA LYS A 435 -6.35 7.57 -12.58
C LYS A 435 -5.60 8.04 -11.33
N ASN A 436 -5.90 9.23 -10.81
CA ASN A 436 -5.14 9.85 -9.75
C ASN A 436 -5.89 9.75 -8.42
N ASP A 437 -5.24 9.19 -7.40
CA ASP A 437 -5.81 9.15 -6.07
C ASP A 437 -5.64 10.51 -5.38
N PRO A 438 -6.70 11.10 -4.84
CA PRO A 438 -6.66 12.44 -4.26
C PRO A 438 -5.89 12.51 -2.92
N MET A 439 -5.61 11.37 -2.29
CA MET A 439 -5.02 11.31 -0.95
C MET A 439 -3.70 10.54 -0.90
N LEU A 440 -3.60 9.42 -1.63
CA LEU A 440 -2.43 8.54 -1.64
C LEU A 440 -1.32 9.00 -2.60
N SER A 441 -1.58 10.03 -3.41
CA SER A 441 -0.62 10.61 -4.36
C SER A 441 0.04 9.56 -5.26
N TYR A 442 -0.78 8.64 -5.79
CA TYR A 442 -0.37 7.60 -6.73
C TYR A 442 -1.39 7.47 -7.87
N LEU A 443 -0.97 6.79 -8.92
CA LEU A 443 -1.79 6.53 -10.09
C LEU A 443 -2.28 5.09 -10.09
N SER A 444 -3.56 4.87 -10.35
CA SER A 444 -4.20 3.55 -10.47
C SER A 444 -5.15 3.51 -11.68
N THR A 445 -6.07 2.55 -11.68
CA THR A 445 -7.06 2.29 -12.73
C THR A 445 -8.31 3.14 -12.50
N ALA A 446 -8.77 3.82 -13.54
CA ALA A 446 -9.95 4.69 -13.50
C ALA A 446 -11.25 3.92 -13.75
N PHE A 447 -12.40 4.45 -13.33
CA PHE A 447 -13.72 3.87 -13.64
C PHE A 447 -13.92 3.61 -15.13
N GLN A 448 -13.37 4.48 -15.97
CA GLN A 448 -13.46 4.42 -17.41
C GLN A 448 -12.53 3.33 -17.99
N ASP A 449 -11.39 3.05 -17.37
CA ASP A 449 -10.53 1.94 -17.78
C ASP A 449 -11.26 0.61 -17.64
N HIS A 450 -12.08 0.44 -16.59
CA HIS A 450 -12.91 -0.76 -16.41
C HIS A 450 -13.92 -0.94 -17.55
N VAL A 451 -14.44 0.15 -18.12
CA VAL A 451 -15.30 0.13 -19.31
C VAL A 451 -14.51 -0.33 -20.54
N ARG A 452 -13.33 0.26 -20.76
CA ARG A 452 -12.41 -0.09 -21.87
C ARG A 452 -11.98 -1.55 -21.80
N ILE A 453 -11.62 -2.04 -20.62
CA ILE A 453 -11.15 -3.40 -20.38
C ILE A 453 -12.27 -4.40 -20.66
N ARG A 454 -13.49 -4.16 -20.15
CA ARG A 454 -14.65 -5.02 -20.41
C ARG A 454 -14.95 -5.12 -21.90
N GLU A 455 -14.92 -4.00 -22.62
CA GLU A 455 -15.15 -4.00 -24.07
C GLU A 455 -14.03 -4.72 -24.85
N LYS A 456 -12.76 -4.44 -24.50
CA LYS A 456 -11.61 -5.01 -25.20
C LYS A 456 -11.46 -6.53 -25.00
N PHE A 457 -11.72 -7.02 -23.78
CA PHE A 457 -11.47 -8.42 -23.42
C PHE A 457 -12.76 -9.25 -23.28
N GLY A 458 -13.93 -8.65 -23.46
CA GLY A 458 -15.22 -9.32 -23.33
C GLY A 458 -15.57 -9.69 -21.88
N TYR A 459 -15.04 -8.95 -20.91
CA TYR A 459 -15.28 -9.21 -19.49
C TYR A 459 -16.61 -8.66 -18.99
N LYS A 460 -17.10 -9.27 -17.92
CA LYS A 460 -18.37 -8.94 -17.28
C LYS A 460 -18.17 -8.49 -15.84
N VAL A 461 -19.13 -7.68 -15.38
CA VAL A 461 -19.36 -7.39 -13.96
C VAL A 461 -20.19 -8.54 -13.37
N ASN A 462 -20.11 -8.76 -12.06
CA ASN A 462 -21.01 -9.70 -11.38
C ASN A 462 -22.49 -9.43 -11.72
N ASP A 463 -23.23 -10.49 -12.05
CA ASP A 463 -24.57 -10.40 -12.64
C ASP A 463 -25.55 -9.57 -11.78
N ALA A 464 -25.60 -9.81 -10.47
CA ALA A 464 -26.49 -9.09 -9.56
C ALA A 464 -26.21 -7.57 -9.50
N MET A 465 -24.95 -7.18 -9.70
CA MET A 465 -24.58 -5.77 -9.76
C MET A 465 -24.90 -5.16 -11.12
N TRP A 466 -24.79 -5.95 -12.20
CA TRP A 466 -25.26 -5.54 -13.53
C TRP A 466 -26.77 -5.30 -13.57
N ASP A 467 -27.56 -6.15 -12.91
CA ASP A 467 -29.01 -5.96 -12.72
C ASP A 467 -29.31 -4.66 -11.95
N PHE A 468 -28.48 -4.31 -10.96
CA PHE A 468 -28.59 -3.03 -10.28
C PHE A 468 -28.33 -1.86 -11.23
N TYR A 469 -27.30 -1.92 -12.09
CA TYR A 469 -27.04 -0.87 -13.08
C TYR A 469 -28.19 -0.71 -14.09
N GLN A 470 -28.88 -1.79 -14.44
CA GLN A 470 -30.12 -1.73 -15.22
C GLN A 470 -31.26 -1.04 -14.46
N ARG A 471 -31.47 -1.40 -13.19
CA ARG A 471 -32.49 -0.77 -12.32
C ARG A 471 -32.18 0.71 -12.04
N LEU A 472 -30.90 1.06 -11.97
CA LEU A 472 -30.43 2.43 -11.82
C LEU A 472 -30.68 3.24 -13.09
N GLY A 473 -30.74 2.59 -14.25
CA GLY A 473 -31.01 3.21 -15.56
C GLY A 473 -29.75 3.69 -16.28
N VAL A 474 -28.56 3.29 -15.83
CA VAL A 474 -27.28 3.58 -16.52
C VAL A 474 -26.98 2.55 -17.62
N VAL A 475 -27.61 1.38 -17.55
CA VAL A 475 -27.62 0.31 -18.54
C VAL A 475 -29.09 -0.01 -18.91
N ASP A 476 -29.37 -0.33 -20.16
CA ASP A 476 -30.70 -0.73 -20.62
C ASP A 476 -30.92 -2.26 -20.57
N ALA A 477 -32.15 -2.70 -20.88
CA ALA A 477 -32.51 -4.12 -20.90
C ALA A 477 -31.78 -4.94 -21.99
N ASN A 478 -31.14 -4.29 -22.96
CA ASN A 478 -30.34 -4.91 -24.01
C ASN A 478 -28.82 -4.86 -23.70
N ASN A 479 -28.45 -4.48 -22.47
CA ASN A 479 -27.07 -4.32 -22.01
C ASN A 479 -26.28 -3.19 -22.70
N ASN A 480 -26.96 -2.17 -23.23
CA ASN A 480 -26.33 -0.96 -23.74
C ASN A 480 -26.30 0.13 -22.67
N TYR A 481 -25.24 0.93 -22.64
CA TYR A 481 -25.19 2.15 -21.84
C TYR A 481 -26.22 3.18 -22.34
N THR A 482 -26.94 3.80 -21.40
CA THR A 482 -27.99 4.81 -21.68
C THR A 482 -27.42 6.23 -21.73
N GLU A 483 -28.28 7.23 -21.91
CA GLU A 483 -27.95 8.65 -21.75
C GLU A 483 -27.54 9.06 -20.32
N HIS A 484 -27.75 8.21 -19.32
CA HIS A 484 -27.35 8.44 -17.93
C HIS A 484 -25.97 7.87 -17.58
N PHE A 485 -25.34 7.17 -18.52
CA PHE A 485 -23.97 6.69 -18.34
C PHE A 485 -23.00 7.86 -18.18
N GLY A 486 -22.19 7.83 -17.12
CA GLY A 486 -21.29 8.92 -16.74
C GLY A 486 -21.98 10.14 -16.12
N ASP A 487 -23.26 10.06 -15.73
CA ASP A 487 -23.98 11.13 -15.01
C ASP A 487 -24.13 10.80 -13.50
N PRO A 488 -23.20 11.22 -12.62
CA PRO A 488 -23.36 11.04 -11.17
C PRO A 488 -24.53 11.83 -10.58
N LEU A 489 -25.01 12.90 -11.24
CA LEU A 489 -26.20 13.64 -10.79
C LEU A 489 -27.47 12.80 -11.00
N TRP A 490 -27.51 11.97 -12.03
CA TRP A 490 -28.57 10.98 -12.20
C TRP A 490 -28.58 9.99 -11.04
N VAL A 491 -27.42 9.44 -10.67
CA VAL A 491 -27.31 8.51 -9.55
C VAL A 491 -27.75 9.17 -8.24
N TYR A 492 -27.32 10.41 -7.99
CA TYR A 492 -27.77 11.20 -6.84
C TYR A 492 -29.30 11.42 -6.85
N TYR A 493 -29.88 11.72 -8.00
CA TYR A 493 -31.33 11.83 -8.14
C TYR A 493 -32.06 10.52 -7.80
N ARG A 494 -31.57 9.38 -8.31
CA ARG A 494 -32.14 8.06 -8.00
C ARG A 494 -31.97 7.70 -6.53
N TYR A 495 -30.86 8.09 -5.91
CA TYR A 495 -30.63 7.97 -4.49
C TYR A 495 -31.64 8.78 -3.66
N CYS A 496 -31.87 10.06 -3.99
CA CYS A 496 -32.90 10.88 -3.35
C CYS A 496 -34.31 10.30 -3.52
N GLN A 497 -34.65 9.81 -4.72
CA GLN A 497 -35.93 9.14 -4.97
C GLN A 497 -36.10 7.88 -4.11
N ALA A 498 -35.06 7.08 -3.96
CA ALA A 498 -35.07 5.89 -3.11
C ALA A 498 -35.26 6.24 -1.62
N LYS A 499 -34.75 7.40 -1.18
CA LYS A 499 -35.03 7.98 0.15
C LYS A 499 -36.41 8.63 0.30
N GLY A 500 -37.23 8.62 -0.76
CA GLY A 500 -38.59 9.16 -0.75
C GLY A 500 -38.69 10.66 -1.00
N ASP A 501 -37.60 11.31 -1.44
CA ASP A 501 -37.60 12.71 -1.84
C ASP A 501 -38.62 12.96 -2.97
N LYS A 502 -39.37 14.07 -2.86
CA LYS A 502 -40.45 14.46 -3.79
C LYS A 502 -40.12 15.69 -4.63
N ARG A 503 -38.94 16.29 -4.44
CA ARG A 503 -38.46 17.41 -5.25
C ARG A 503 -38.32 16.99 -6.72
N SER A 504 -38.40 17.97 -7.61
CA SER A 504 -38.22 17.75 -9.03
C SER A 504 -36.77 17.34 -9.36
N LYS A 505 -36.57 16.71 -10.53
CA LYS A 505 -35.23 16.36 -11.03
C LYS A 505 -34.33 17.60 -11.09
N ASP A 506 -34.84 18.73 -11.56
CA ASP A 506 -34.06 19.95 -11.75
C ASP A 506 -33.57 20.55 -10.42
N GLU A 507 -34.40 20.51 -9.37
CA GLU A 507 -34.02 20.95 -8.02
C GLU A 507 -32.92 20.06 -7.44
N ILE A 508 -33.06 18.73 -7.55
CA ILE A 508 -32.07 17.78 -7.04
C ILE A 508 -30.75 17.87 -7.84
N TYR A 509 -30.83 18.06 -9.16
CA TYR A 509 -29.66 18.29 -10.01
C TYR A 509 -28.95 19.60 -9.66
N ALA A 510 -29.70 20.66 -9.32
CA ALA A 510 -29.11 21.93 -8.89
C ALA A 510 -28.36 21.78 -7.56
N GLU A 511 -28.94 21.07 -6.58
CA GLU A 511 -28.25 20.72 -5.34
C GLU A 511 -27.02 19.86 -5.62
N GLY A 512 -27.16 18.81 -6.43
CA GLY A 512 -26.07 17.90 -6.78
C GLY A 512 -24.88 18.61 -7.42
N ARG A 513 -25.13 19.58 -8.32
CA ARG A 513 -24.05 20.41 -8.90
C ARG A 513 -23.32 21.25 -7.85
N ASN A 514 -24.01 21.73 -6.81
CA ASN A 514 -23.35 22.47 -5.74
C ASN A 514 -22.49 21.53 -4.88
N LYS A 515 -23.02 20.35 -4.54
CA LYS A 515 -22.26 19.34 -3.79
C LYS A 515 -21.02 18.85 -4.54
N VAL A 516 -21.12 18.60 -5.85
CA VAL A 516 -19.95 18.25 -6.68
C VAL A 516 -18.89 19.34 -6.61
N LYS A 517 -19.26 20.62 -6.70
CA LYS A 517 -18.29 21.73 -6.55
C LYS A 517 -17.64 21.74 -5.17
N GLU A 518 -18.39 21.46 -4.11
CA GLU A 518 -17.85 21.39 -2.75
C GLU A 518 -16.83 20.24 -2.60
N VAL A 519 -17.13 19.08 -3.21
CA VAL A 519 -16.22 17.92 -3.27
C VAL A 519 -14.95 18.24 -4.07
N GLU A 520 -15.10 18.90 -5.23
CA GLU A 520 -13.95 19.32 -6.06
C GLU A 520 -13.08 20.37 -5.37
N VAL A 521 -13.67 21.28 -4.58
CA VAL A 521 -12.93 22.26 -3.76
C VAL A 521 -12.07 21.57 -2.70
N ARG A 522 -12.51 20.41 -2.18
CA ARG A 522 -11.73 19.58 -1.24
C ARG A 522 -10.70 18.67 -1.91
N GLY A 523 -10.49 18.80 -3.22
CA GLY A 523 -9.44 18.08 -3.94
C GLY A 523 -9.83 16.73 -4.52
N VAL A 524 -11.14 16.43 -4.60
CA VAL A 524 -11.64 15.18 -5.17
C VAL A 524 -12.29 15.45 -6.53
N ASP A 525 -11.67 14.94 -7.59
CA ASP A 525 -12.20 15.03 -8.94
C ASP A 525 -13.40 14.09 -9.14
N ILE A 526 -14.51 14.61 -9.67
CA ILE A 526 -15.69 13.82 -10.04
C ILE A 526 -15.83 13.79 -11.56
N ALA A 527 -15.71 12.61 -12.16
CA ALA A 527 -15.81 12.49 -13.61
C ALA A 527 -17.27 12.58 -14.08
N ILE A 528 -17.57 13.54 -14.94
CA ILE A 528 -18.91 13.72 -15.53
C ILE A 528 -18.82 13.61 -17.04
N GLY A 529 -19.70 12.81 -17.64
CA GLY A 529 -19.74 12.55 -19.07
C GLY A 529 -18.55 11.70 -19.55
N HIS A 530 -18.21 11.81 -20.83
CA HIS A 530 -17.06 11.13 -21.41
C HIS A 530 -16.52 11.91 -22.61
N GLY A 531 -15.30 11.57 -23.04
CA GLY A 531 -14.70 12.10 -24.26
C GLY A 531 -15.28 11.44 -25.52
N LYS A 532 -14.43 11.25 -26.53
CA LYS A 532 -14.85 10.69 -27.83
C LYS A 532 -15.39 9.27 -27.69
N GLN A 533 -14.66 8.44 -26.97
CA GLN A 533 -15.09 7.11 -26.55
C GLN A 533 -15.74 7.18 -25.17
N ARG A 534 -16.59 6.20 -24.86
CA ARG A 534 -17.26 6.10 -23.54
C ARG A 534 -16.29 5.93 -22.37
N TRP A 535 -15.09 5.44 -22.65
CA TRP A 535 -14.03 5.27 -21.66
C TRP A 535 -13.00 6.40 -21.65
N ASP A 536 -13.22 7.47 -22.44
CA ASP A 536 -12.37 8.65 -22.34
C ASP A 536 -12.90 9.54 -21.22
N LEU A 537 -12.01 10.11 -20.40
CA LEU A 537 -12.39 11.23 -19.53
C LEU A 537 -12.94 12.39 -20.37
N ASN A 538 -13.78 13.23 -19.79
CA ASN A 538 -14.14 14.47 -20.47
C ASN A 538 -12.87 15.33 -20.69
N PRO A 539 -12.76 16.10 -21.78
CA PRO A 539 -11.52 16.77 -22.16
C PRO A 539 -10.95 17.73 -21.12
N GLU A 540 -11.81 18.42 -20.36
CA GLU A 540 -11.39 19.37 -19.33
C GLU A 540 -10.73 18.63 -18.14
N LEU A 541 -11.38 17.57 -17.66
CA LEU A 541 -10.83 16.74 -16.59
C LEU A 541 -9.57 15.98 -17.03
N GLU A 542 -9.53 15.49 -18.27
CA GLU A 542 -8.33 14.86 -18.83
C GLU A 542 -7.14 15.85 -18.84
N ALA A 543 -7.38 17.08 -19.26
CA ALA A 543 -6.37 18.14 -19.24
C ALA A 543 -5.90 18.45 -17.80
N LYS A 544 -6.82 18.49 -16.82
CA LYS A 544 -6.51 18.67 -15.40
C LYS A 544 -5.60 17.54 -14.88
N VAL A 545 -5.97 16.28 -15.10
CA VAL A 545 -5.18 15.11 -14.67
C VAL A 545 -3.77 15.13 -15.29
N LYS A 546 -3.66 15.45 -16.58
CA LYS A 546 -2.35 15.60 -17.26
C LYS A 546 -1.53 16.75 -16.70
N ALA A 547 -2.17 17.87 -16.33
CA ALA A 547 -1.49 19.00 -15.71
C ALA A 547 -0.96 18.66 -14.31
N LEU A 548 -1.76 17.99 -13.48
CA LEU A 548 -1.35 17.50 -12.15
C LEU A 548 -0.17 16.53 -12.25
N TYR A 549 -0.25 15.57 -13.18
CA TYR A 549 0.86 14.65 -13.44
C TYR A 549 2.15 15.40 -13.84
N LYS A 550 2.03 16.38 -14.75
CA LYS A 550 3.18 17.18 -15.20
C LYS A 550 3.77 18.01 -14.06
N ASP A 551 2.94 18.66 -13.26
CA ASP A 551 3.43 19.42 -12.11
C ASP A 551 4.12 18.49 -11.10
N ALA A 552 3.55 17.31 -10.82
CA ALA A 552 4.19 16.33 -9.94
C ALA A 552 5.60 15.95 -10.40
N LYS A 553 5.81 15.76 -11.71
CA LYS A 553 7.16 15.52 -12.27
C LYS A 553 8.10 16.72 -12.09
N ILE A 554 7.59 17.95 -12.14
CA ILE A 554 8.37 19.16 -11.86
C ILE A 554 8.73 19.22 -10.36
N CYS A 555 7.76 19.01 -9.48
CA CYS A 555 7.93 19.00 -8.02
C CYS A 555 8.96 17.94 -7.57
N LEU A 556 8.93 16.76 -8.18
CA LEU A 556 9.90 15.71 -7.91
C LEU A 556 11.33 16.11 -8.28
N LYS A 557 11.54 16.93 -9.30
CA LYS A 557 12.88 17.40 -9.69
C LYS A 557 13.30 18.69 -8.96
N ALA A 558 12.39 19.33 -8.24
CA ALA A 558 12.69 20.56 -7.50
C ALA A 558 13.49 20.28 -6.21
N GLU A 559 14.36 21.24 -5.87
CA GLU A 559 15.09 21.31 -4.59
C GLU A 559 14.81 22.69 -3.95
N LEU A 560 15.00 22.80 -2.63
CA LEU A 560 14.95 24.09 -1.94
C LEU A 560 15.98 25.05 -2.55
N THR A 561 15.51 26.17 -3.08
CA THR A 561 16.41 27.12 -3.76
C THR A 561 17.32 27.85 -2.77
N PRO A 562 18.56 28.23 -3.15
CA PRO A 562 19.43 29.03 -2.27
C PRO A 562 18.81 30.36 -1.84
N ALA A 563 17.93 30.94 -2.66
CA ALA A 563 17.19 32.16 -2.31
C ALA A 563 16.18 31.89 -1.18
N PHE A 564 15.42 30.79 -1.28
CA PHE A 564 14.49 30.37 -0.25
C PHE A 564 15.21 29.97 1.05
N VAL A 565 16.31 29.21 0.99
CA VAL A 565 17.04 28.81 2.20
C VAL A 565 17.52 30.03 3.01
N LYS A 566 17.83 31.16 2.34
CA LYS A 566 18.20 32.41 3.02
C LYS A 566 17.05 33.09 3.76
N THR A 567 15.79 32.78 3.44
CA THR A 567 14.62 33.31 4.17
C THR A 567 14.37 32.53 5.46
N ILE A 568 14.93 31.32 5.59
CA ILE A 568 14.80 30.50 6.80
C ILE A 568 15.70 31.08 7.91
N PRO A 569 15.15 31.50 9.06
CA PRO A 569 15.93 32.08 10.15
C PRO A 569 16.98 31.10 10.69
N ASN A 570 18.20 31.59 10.95
CA ASN A 570 19.27 30.83 11.62
C ASN A 570 19.53 29.43 11.02
N ALA A 571 19.48 29.30 9.69
CA ALA A 571 19.59 28.02 9.00
C ALA A 571 20.96 27.35 9.18
N VAL A 572 20.95 26.03 9.44
CA VAL A 572 22.13 25.15 9.42
C VAL A 572 21.95 24.16 8.28
N ALA A 573 22.76 24.29 7.23
CA ALA A 573 22.68 23.44 6.05
C ALA A 573 23.28 22.05 6.32
N ILE A 574 22.49 21.02 6.06
CA ILE A 574 22.84 19.60 6.20
C ILE A 574 22.57 18.90 4.86
N ARG A 575 23.32 17.84 4.60
CA ARG A 575 23.17 17.00 3.41
C ARG A 575 23.16 15.53 3.80
N THR A 576 22.40 14.75 3.08
CA THR A 576 22.36 13.30 3.21
C THR A 576 23.42 12.64 2.32
N LEU A 577 23.44 11.31 2.25
CA LEU A 577 24.28 10.57 1.30
C LEU A 577 23.77 10.66 -0.14
N SER A 578 22.57 11.21 -0.37
CA SER A 578 22.05 11.41 -1.72
C SER A 578 22.98 12.31 -2.52
N LYS A 579 23.45 11.81 -3.66
CA LYS A 579 24.41 12.53 -4.51
C LYS A 579 23.77 13.70 -5.24
N ASP A 580 22.56 13.48 -5.72
CA ASP A 580 21.74 14.40 -6.48
C ASP A 580 20.26 14.01 -6.33
N ARG A 581 19.39 14.73 -7.05
CA ARG A 581 17.95 14.52 -6.97
C ARG A 581 17.50 13.16 -7.54
N ASP A 582 18.22 12.62 -8.52
CA ASP A 582 17.88 11.33 -9.14
C ASP A 582 18.23 10.18 -8.20
N ASP A 583 19.41 10.25 -7.57
CA ASP A 583 19.83 9.32 -6.52
C ASP A 583 18.89 9.37 -5.31
N TYR A 584 18.43 10.56 -4.90
CA TYR A 584 17.46 10.73 -3.81
C TYR A 584 16.10 10.06 -4.11
N ILE A 585 15.62 10.15 -5.36
CA ILE A 585 14.35 9.57 -5.79
C ILE A 585 14.47 8.04 -5.89
N THR A 586 15.55 7.55 -6.50
CA THR A 586 15.70 6.12 -6.86
C THR A 586 16.32 5.27 -5.75
N HIS A 587 17.05 5.87 -4.80
CA HIS A 587 17.66 5.18 -3.68
C HIS A 587 17.27 5.83 -2.34
N PRO A 588 16.04 5.60 -1.82
CA PRO A 588 15.56 6.25 -0.60
C PRO A 588 16.55 6.20 0.58
N ALA A 589 17.26 5.08 0.75
CA ALA A 589 18.24 4.89 1.82
C ALA A 589 19.39 5.92 1.82
N THR A 590 19.75 6.53 0.68
CA THR A 590 20.77 7.58 0.64
C THR A 590 20.25 8.88 1.28
N GLY A 591 18.96 9.15 1.16
CA GLY A 591 18.29 10.30 1.77
C GLY A 591 17.95 10.13 3.25
N GLU A 592 18.09 8.91 3.80
CA GLU A 592 17.87 8.64 5.22
C GLU A 592 19.12 8.81 6.08
N LYS A 593 20.30 8.76 5.43
CA LYS A 593 21.61 8.75 6.07
C LYS A 593 22.29 10.10 5.89
N LEU A 594 22.85 10.63 6.98
CA LEU A 594 23.58 11.89 6.95
C LEU A 594 24.96 11.71 6.32
N SER A 595 25.42 12.72 5.60
CA SER A 595 26.78 12.70 5.04
C SER A 595 27.83 12.91 6.14
N PRO A 596 29.00 12.23 6.08
CA PRO A 596 30.06 12.41 7.08
C PRO A 596 30.50 13.86 7.26
N GLN A 597 30.44 14.66 6.19
CA GLN A 597 30.82 16.07 6.17
C GLN A 597 29.91 16.94 7.04
N THR A 598 28.65 16.54 7.24
CA THR A 598 27.65 17.33 7.96
C THR A 598 27.51 16.93 9.42
N ILE A 599 28.05 15.76 9.80
CA ILE A 599 28.06 15.28 11.19
C ILE A 599 28.75 16.31 12.09
N ALA A 600 29.93 16.81 11.68
CA ALA A 600 30.67 17.81 12.46
C ALA A 600 29.83 19.07 12.76
N ALA A 601 29.08 19.58 11.77
CA ALA A 601 28.22 20.74 11.97
C ALA A 601 27.07 20.51 12.97
N LEU A 602 26.54 19.28 13.03
CA LEU A 602 25.54 18.89 14.03
C LEU A 602 26.15 18.72 15.42
N GLU A 603 27.39 18.22 15.50
CA GLU A 603 28.11 18.12 16.76
C GLU A 603 28.48 19.50 17.31
N ASP A 604 28.96 20.40 16.45
CA ASP A 604 29.22 21.80 16.81
C ASP A 604 27.95 22.50 17.30
N LEU A 605 26.80 22.26 16.63
CA LEU A 605 25.51 22.78 17.07
C LEU A 605 25.14 22.24 18.47
N ARG A 606 25.24 20.93 18.67
CA ARG A 606 24.98 20.31 19.97
C ARG A 606 25.86 20.90 21.05
N ASP A 607 27.16 20.99 20.78
CA ASP A 607 28.15 21.41 21.77
C ASP A 607 28.02 22.91 22.10
N SER A 608 27.51 23.72 21.14
CA SER A 608 27.20 25.13 21.38
C SER A 608 26.09 25.38 22.42
N TRP A 609 25.27 24.38 22.73
CA TRP A 609 24.22 24.51 23.75
C TRP A 609 24.75 24.40 25.18
N GLY A 610 25.91 23.78 25.41
CA GLY A 610 26.47 23.61 26.74
C GLY A 610 25.48 22.98 27.73
N ALA A 611 25.22 23.67 28.85
CA ALA A 611 24.25 23.26 29.86
C ALA A 611 22.78 23.56 29.48
N ASP A 612 22.55 24.48 28.53
CA ASP A 612 21.24 25.01 28.14
C ASP A 612 20.64 24.23 26.97
N LEU A 613 20.55 22.90 27.13
CA LEU A 613 20.07 22.00 26.09
C LEU A 613 18.59 22.25 25.76
N PRO A 614 18.22 22.60 24.51
CA PRO A 614 16.83 22.86 24.14
C PRO A 614 15.98 21.59 24.30
N LYS A 615 14.67 21.77 24.50
CA LYS A 615 13.68 20.69 24.57
C LYS A 615 13.39 20.08 23.20
N GLY A 616 13.64 20.80 22.12
CA GLY A 616 13.52 20.24 20.78
C GLY A 616 14.24 21.02 19.70
N GLN A 617 14.26 20.42 18.51
CA GLN A 617 14.90 20.96 17.31
C GLN A 617 13.97 20.83 16.10
N ILE A 618 13.92 21.88 15.29
CA ILE A 618 13.18 21.91 14.02
C ILE A 618 14.12 21.49 12.88
N VAL A 619 13.66 20.57 12.05
CA VAL A 619 14.33 20.09 10.84
C VAL A 619 13.41 20.37 9.66
N ILE A 620 13.94 20.91 8.57
CA ILE A 620 13.21 21.25 7.34
C ILE A 620 13.93 20.54 6.19
N SER A 621 13.21 19.75 5.41
CA SER A 621 13.78 19.00 4.28
C SER A 621 12.98 19.22 3.00
N ASP A 622 13.65 19.12 1.85
CA ASP A 622 12.99 19.15 0.54
C ASP A 622 11.85 18.13 0.46
N GLY A 623 12.09 16.91 0.97
CA GLY A 623 11.18 15.80 0.76
C GLY A 623 11.03 15.45 -0.72
N LEU A 624 9.90 14.83 -1.08
CA LEU A 624 9.58 14.53 -2.49
C LEU A 624 9.01 15.76 -3.23
N ASN A 625 8.51 16.75 -2.49
CA ASN A 625 7.97 17.99 -3.05
C ASN A 625 8.57 19.23 -2.36
N ALA A 626 9.70 19.72 -2.89
CA ALA A 626 10.33 20.92 -2.34
C ALA A 626 9.47 22.19 -2.50
N LYS A 627 8.60 22.23 -3.53
CA LYS A 627 7.71 23.38 -3.76
C LYS A 627 6.70 23.55 -2.63
N ALA A 628 6.17 22.45 -2.10
CA ALA A 628 5.28 22.48 -0.94
C ALA A 628 5.86 23.21 0.28
N ILE A 629 7.19 23.23 0.42
CA ILE A 629 7.85 23.99 1.49
C ILE A 629 8.06 25.45 1.08
N MET A 630 8.32 25.70 -0.21
CA MET A 630 8.67 27.01 -0.76
C MET A 630 7.47 27.91 -1.10
N ASP A 631 6.28 27.34 -1.27
CA ASP A 631 5.11 28.09 -1.67
C ASP A 631 4.75 29.19 -0.65
N GLU A 632 4.20 30.28 -1.18
CA GLU A 632 3.79 31.41 -0.35
C GLU A 632 2.68 30.96 0.62
N GLY A 633 2.77 31.40 1.87
CA GLY A 633 1.82 31.00 2.91
C GLY A 633 2.10 29.65 3.57
N HIS A 634 3.09 28.87 3.13
CA HIS A 634 3.34 27.52 3.66
C HIS A 634 4.26 27.49 4.90
N LEU A 635 5.58 27.43 4.72
CA LEU A 635 6.52 27.20 5.83
C LEU A 635 6.51 28.31 6.89
N ALA A 636 6.52 29.58 6.46
CA ALA A 636 6.68 30.71 7.38
C ALA A 636 5.49 30.85 8.36
N PRO A 637 4.21 30.84 7.92
CA PRO A 637 3.08 30.88 8.86
C PRO A 637 3.04 29.73 9.85
N TYR A 638 3.42 28.52 9.42
CA TYR A 638 3.56 27.36 10.30
C TYR A 638 4.64 27.58 11.36
N LEU A 639 5.85 27.97 10.95
CA LEU A 639 6.98 28.18 11.86
C LEU A 639 6.69 29.27 12.89
N ASP A 640 6.08 30.38 12.48
CA ASP A 640 5.76 31.51 13.34
C ASP A 640 4.72 31.12 14.41
N GLU A 641 3.61 30.51 14.00
CA GLU A 641 2.58 30.07 14.95
C GLU A 641 3.10 28.94 15.86
N LEU A 642 3.86 27.98 15.33
CA LEU A 642 4.46 26.91 16.12
C LEU A 642 5.41 27.46 17.19
N ARG A 643 6.32 28.38 16.82
CA ARG A 643 7.27 28.99 17.77
C ARG A 643 6.54 29.80 18.84
N LYS A 644 5.51 30.56 18.46
CA LYS A 644 4.65 31.27 19.41
C LYS A 644 3.99 30.31 20.41
N LEU A 645 3.33 29.24 19.93
CA LEU A 645 2.65 28.27 20.79
C LEU A 645 3.61 27.51 21.71
N LEU A 646 4.82 27.18 21.24
CA LEU A 646 5.86 26.55 22.06
C LEU A 646 6.41 27.50 23.13
N ALA A 647 6.57 28.79 22.81
CA ALA A 647 6.97 29.81 23.77
C ALA A 647 5.90 30.01 24.85
N GLU A 648 4.62 30.11 24.48
CA GLU A 648 3.49 30.17 25.42
C GLU A 648 3.42 28.93 26.33
N ALA A 649 3.82 27.77 25.81
CA ALA A 649 3.91 26.52 26.57
C ALA A 649 5.22 26.35 27.38
N ASN A 650 6.13 27.32 27.38
CA ASN A 650 7.46 27.25 28.01
C ASN A 650 8.29 26.02 27.56
N VAL A 651 8.23 25.69 26.27
CA VAL A 651 9.03 24.61 25.67
C VAL A 651 10.16 25.24 24.84
N PRO A 652 11.36 25.46 25.41
CA PRO A 652 12.44 26.12 24.70
C PRO A 652 12.94 25.25 23.55
N MET A 653 12.85 25.76 22.33
CA MET A 653 13.36 25.13 21.12
C MET A 653 14.73 25.71 20.76
N SER A 654 15.50 24.98 19.95
CA SER A 654 16.67 25.57 19.31
C SER A 654 16.29 26.79 18.46
N GLU A 655 17.07 27.86 18.58
CA GLU A 655 16.96 29.05 17.75
C GLU A 655 17.37 28.80 16.30
N LYS A 656 18.16 27.74 16.05
CA LYS A 656 18.59 27.34 14.71
C LYS A 656 17.57 26.42 14.06
N ASN A 657 17.38 26.55 12.75
CA ASN A 657 16.59 25.62 11.94
C ASN A 657 17.56 24.76 11.10
N ILE A 658 17.46 23.44 11.19
CA ILE A 658 18.28 22.55 10.36
C ILE A 658 17.61 22.40 9.01
N VAL A 659 18.32 22.68 7.92
CA VAL A 659 17.82 22.58 6.55
C VAL A 659 18.56 21.45 5.84
N VAL A 660 17.86 20.38 5.48
CA VAL A 660 18.44 19.18 4.90
C VAL A 660 18.14 19.12 3.41
N THR A 661 19.20 19.13 2.60
CA THR A 661 19.08 18.80 1.16
C THR A 661 19.04 17.28 0.99
N GLY A 662 18.04 16.79 0.25
CA GLY A 662 17.85 15.36 0.02
C GLY A 662 17.46 14.57 1.27
N GLY A 663 16.73 15.18 2.21
CA GLY A 663 16.28 14.54 3.45
C GLY A 663 15.03 13.70 3.30
N ARG A 664 15.10 12.41 3.63
CA ARG A 664 13.93 11.55 3.95
C ARG A 664 13.61 11.67 5.45
N VAL A 665 12.42 11.23 5.86
CA VAL A 665 11.93 11.33 7.25
C VAL A 665 12.96 10.85 8.28
N ARG A 666 13.58 9.69 8.03
CA ARG A 666 14.60 9.08 8.90
C ARG A 666 15.84 9.94 9.11
N ALA A 667 16.17 10.86 8.20
CA ALA A 667 17.25 11.83 8.42
C ALA A 667 16.99 12.66 9.69
N GLY A 668 15.73 13.02 9.96
CA GLY A 668 15.33 13.69 11.20
C GLY A 668 15.59 12.86 12.46
N TYR A 669 15.38 11.54 12.38
CA TYR A 669 15.68 10.62 13.48
C TYR A 669 17.19 10.56 13.76
N ARG A 670 18.00 10.44 12.70
CA ARG A 670 19.47 10.42 12.81
C ARG A 670 20.02 11.73 13.34
N ILE A 671 19.43 12.86 12.96
CA ILE A 671 19.75 14.17 13.52
C ILE A 671 19.46 14.19 15.03
N GLY A 672 18.26 13.76 15.46
CA GLY A 672 17.90 13.69 16.88
C GLY A 672 18.82 12.76 17.70
N GLU A 673 19.18 11.60 17.15
CA GLU A 673 20.12 10.67 17.77
C GLU A 673 21.51 11.28 17.99
N LEU A 674 21.96 12.18 17.11
CA LEU A 674 23.24 12.88 17.27
C LEU A 674 23.15 14.05 18.26
N LEU A 675 22.08 14.84 18.18
CA LEU A 675 21.89 16.04 19.00
C LEU A 675 21.57 15.71 20.45
N PHE A 676 20.76 14.69 20.70
CA PHE A 676 20.28 14.35 22.05
C PHE A 676 20.98 13.15 22.68
N LYS A 677 22.11 12.69 22.12
CA LYS A 677 22.87 11.53 22.65
C LYS A 677 23.27 11.66 24.12
N ASN A 678 23.51 12.91 24.56
CA ASN A 678 23.93 13.27 25.92
C ASN A 678 22.81 13.93 26.75
N ALA A 679 21.56 13.88 26.29
CA ALA A 679 20.44 14.47 27.02
C ALA A 679 20.17 13.70 28.33
N ASP A 680 19.62 14.40 29.32
CA ASP A 680 19.14 13.77 30.56
C ASP A 680 18.27 12.54 30.23
N PRO A 681 18.64 11.34 30.73
CA PRO A 681 17.93 10.09 30.50
C PRO A 681 16.42 10.16 30.71
N HIS A 682 15.94 10.97 31.66
CA HIS A 682 14.54 11.02 32.05
C HIS A 682 13.77 12.18 31.44
N ALA A 683 14.47 13.18 30.88
CA ALA A 683 13.84 14.33 30.27
C ALA A 683 13.42 14.05 28.83
N PHE A 684 12.26 14.57 28.43
CA PHE A 684 11.81 14.50 27.03
C PHE A 684 12.63 15.44 26.14
N ARG A 685 12.90 14.97 24.91
CA ARG A 685 13.45 15.74 23.79
C ARG A 685 12.67 15.43 22.51
N GLY A 686 12.55 16.44 21.66
CA GLY A 686 11.72 16.40 20.45
C GLY A 686 12.46 16.76 19.16
N ILE A 687 12.15 16.05 18.08
CA ILE A 687 12.42 16.48 16.70
C ILE A 687 11.08 16.78 16.03
N LEU A 688 10.97 17.96 15.42
CA LEU A 688 9.88 18.33 14.53
C LEU A 688 10.44 18.43 13.12
N HIS A 689 10.15 17.44 12.28
CA HIS A 689 10.71 17.33 10.94
C HIS A 689 9.65 17.69 9.90
N ILE A 690 9.76 18.90 9.37
CA ILE A 690 8.95 19.48 8.30
C ILE A 690 9.52 19.00 6.96
N ILE A 691 8.69 18.36 6.12
CA ILE A 691 9.17 17.68 4.92
C ILE A 691 8.09 17.66 3.83
N GLY A 692 8.47 17.98 2.59
CA GLY A 692 7.57 17.93 1.43
C GLY A 692 7.07 16.52 1.13
N GLU A 693 5.76 16.38 0.96
CA GLU A 693 5.11 15.09 0.72
C GLU A 693 5.30 14.62 -0.74
N ARG A 694 4.70 13.47 -1.07
CA ARG A 694 4.62 12.99 -2.45
C ARG A 694 3.67 13.92 -3.23
N PRO A 695 4.13 14.57 -4.31
CA PRO A 695 3.26 15.41 -5.13
C PRO A 695 2.32 14.54 -5.96
N GLY A 696 1.30 15.14 -6.58
CA GLY A 696 0.35 14.40 -7.43
C GLY A 696 -1.07 14.88 -7.36
N THR A 697 -1.43 15.48 -6.24
CA THR A 697 -2.75 16.07 -6.02
C THR A 697 -2.69 17.54 -6.40
N MET A 698 -3.83 18.23 -6.31
CA MET A 698 -3.83 19.69 -6.42
C MET A 698 -3.18 20.39 -5.22
N HIS A 699 -2.89 19.65 -4.15
CA HIS A 699 -2.28 20.17 -2.93
C HIS A 699 -0.76 20.02 -3.02
N HIS A 700 -0.04 21.14 -3.00
CA HIS A 700 1.40 21.13 -2.74
C HIS A 700 1.64 20.92 -1.25
N SER A 701 1.39 19.71 -0.75
CA SER A 701 1.39 19.42 0.67
C SER A 701 2.77 19.08 1.26
N TYR A 702 2.94 19.45 2.52
CA TYR A 702 4.04 18.98 3.37
C TYR A 702 3.51 18.40 4.68
N SER A 703 4.33 17.58 5.33
CA SER A 703 4.03 17.00 6.65
C SER A 703 4.98 17.52 7.72
N VAL A 704 4.58 17.39 8.98
CA VAL A 704 5.46 17.47 10.13
C VAL A 704 5.48 16.17 10.90
N TYR A 705 6.63 15.51 10.93
CA TYR A 705 6.89 14.33 11.75
C TYR A 705 7.34 14.76 13.15
N ILE A 706 6.65 14.24 14.16
CA ILE A 706 6.75 14.62 15.57
C ILE A 706 7.30 13.43 16.36
N THR A 707 8.58 13.48 16.67
CA THR A 707 9.25 12.45 17.47
C THR A 707 9.60 13.01 18.84
N VAL A 708 8.83 12.65 19.88
CA VAL A 708 9.06 13.09 21.26
C VAL A 708 9.28 11.89 22.18
N THR A 709 10.48 11.78 22.74
CA THR A 709 10.85 10.69 23.65
C THR A 709 11.91 11.08 24.67
N LYS A 710 12.17 10.21 25.65
CA LYS A 710 13.14 10.44 26.73
C LYS A 710 14.58 10.33 26.23
N GLY A 711 15.52 11.00 26.91
CA GLY A 711 16.95 10.93 26.60
C GLY A 711 17.49 9.51 26.46
N THR A 712 17.06 8.57 27.31
CA THR A 712 17.45 7.15 27.20
C THR A 712 17.15 6.53 25.83
N THR A 713 16.00 6.86 25.24
CA THR A 713 15.60 6.32 23.93
C THR A 713 16.45 6.92 22.81
N TRP A 714 16.75 8.22 22.88
CA TRP A 714 17.65 8.90 21.94
C TRP A 714 19.06 8.31 22.01
N THR A 715 19.62 8.11 23.21
CA THR A 715 20.94 7.49 23.41
C THR A 715 20.98 6.05 22.89
N ALA A 716 19.88 5.31 22.99
CA ALA A 716 19.80 3.93 22.51
C ALA A 716 19.77 3.80 20.98
N LYS A 717 19.55 4.90 20.23
CA LYS A 717 19.47 4.93 18.76
C LYS A 717 18.45 3.94 18.17
N LYS A 718 17.31 3.81 18.85
CA LYS A 718 16.19 2.96 18.44
C LYS A 718 14.99 3.80 18.00
N ILE A 719 15.27 4.93 17.34
CA ILE A 719 14.22 5.83 16.87
C ILE A 719 13.77 5.38 15.49
N ASP A 720 12.47 5.12 15.39
CA ASP A 720 11.81 4.79 14.14
C ASP A 720 10.38 5.34 14.13
N HIS A 721 9.62 5.01 13.10
CA HIS A 721 8.27 5.51 12.89
C HIS A 721 7.26 5.01 13.92
N ASP A 722 7.50 3.86 14.57
CA ASP A 722 6.63 3.25 15.58
C ASP A 722 6.36 4.16 16.79
N ILE A 723 7.29 5.06 17.11
CA ILE A 723 7.18 6.04 18.19
C ILE A 723 7.00 7.49 17.73
N THR A 724 6.83 7.70 16.42
CA THR A 724 6.66 9.00 15.78
C THR A 724 5.19 9.20 15.40
N LYS A 725 4.68 10.43 15.58
CA LYS A 725 3.37 10.85 15.08
C LYS A 725 3.56 11.90 13.99
N LEU A 726 2.53 12.22 13.24
CA LEU A 726 2.65 13.23 12.18
C LEU A 726 1.36 14.04 12.04
N VAL A 727 1.51 15.24 11.49
CA VAL A 727 0.47 16.03 10.85
C VAL A 727 0.80 16.06 9.36
N CYS A 728 -0.13 15.65 8.49
CA CYS A 728 0.03 15.60 7.03
C CYS A 728 -0.91 16.57 6.31
N ASN A 729 -0.80 16.62 4.98
CA ASN A 729 -1.66 17.40 4.10
C ASN A 729 -1.66 18.90 4.41
N ILE A 730 -0.52 19.44 4.91
CA ILE A 730 -0.40 20.85 5.23
C ILE A 730 -0.18 21.63 3.94
N ALA A 731 -1.13 22.49 3.58
CA ALA A 731 -1.10 23.36 2.41
C ALA A 731 -2.13 24.49 2.56
N ASP A 732 -1.97 25.56 1.79
CA ASP A 732 -2.96 26.64 1.65
C ASP A 732 -4.33 26.19 1.12
N THR A 733 -4.38 25.03 0.48
CA THR A 733 -5.57 24.42 -0.15
C THR A 733 -6.11 23.21 0.60
N ALA A 734 -5.49 22.82 1.72
CA ALA A 734 -5.89 21.67 2.53
C ALA A 734 -5.87 22.04 4.02
N LEU A 735 -5.00 21.44 4.84
CA LEU A 735 -4.86 21.82 6.25
C LEU A 735 -4.05 23.12 6.36
N ASP A 736 -4.69 24.19 6.83
CA ASP A 736 -4.03 25.50 6.99
C ASP A 736 -2.76 25.38 7.86
N PRO A 737 -1.63 25.96 7.43
CA PRO A 737 -0.36 25.92 8.16
C PRO A 737 -0.44 26.34 9.64
N LYS A 738 -1.31 27.28 10.04
CA LYS A 738 -1.45 27.67 11.45
C LYS A 738 -2.27 26.66 12.25
N ASP A 739 -3.29 26.07 11.64
CA ASP A 739 -4.06 25.00 12.27
C ASP A 739 -3.21 23.73 12.44
N ALA A 740 -2.38 23.39 11.45
CA ALA A 740 -1.39 22.32 11.56
C ALA A 740 -0.41 22.53 12.73
N ALA A 741 -0.01 23.78 13.01
CA ALA A 741 0.84 24.10 14.16
C ALA A 741 0.12 23.84 15.49
N ARG A 742 -1.19 24.13 15.59
CA ARG A 742 -2.02 23.84 16.77
C ARG A 742 -2.20 22.34 16.97
N GLU A 743 -2.42 21.61 15.89
CA GLU A 743 -2.52 20.15 15.92
C GLU A 743 -1.21 19.51 16.37
N THR A 744 -0.09 19.99 15.84
CA THR A 744 1.25 19.56 16.27
C THR A 744 1.44 19.69 17.78
N ILE A 745 1.03 20.82 18.37
CA ILE A 745 1.11 21.03 19.83
C ILE A 745 0.19 20.09 20.60
N THR A 746 -1.00 19.83 20.08
CA THR A 746 -1.95 18.88 20.67
C THR A 746 -1.35 17.47 20.70
N ILE A 747 -0.78 17.00 19.59
CA ILE A 747 -0.10 15.71 19.48
C ILE A 747 1.09 15.62 20.46
N ILE A 748 1.92 16.67 20.54
CA ILE A 748 3.05 16.71 21.50
C ILE A 748 2.54 16.52 22.94
N ARG A 749 1.48 17.24 23.33
CA ARG A 749 0.89 17.14 24.67
C ARG A 749 0.38 15.73 24.95
N GLU A 750 -0.27 15.09 23.99
CA GLU A 750 -0.71 13.71 24.13
C GLU A 750 0.44 12.72 24.28
N MET A 751 1.48 12.86 23.45
CA MET A 751 2.65 11.98 23.49
C MET A 751 3.36 12.07 24.85
N VAL A 752 3.50 13.27 25.40
CA VAL A 752 4.08 13.48 26.73
C VAL A 752 3.13 12.96 27.82
N GLY A 753 1.85 13.31 27.78
CA GLY A 753 0.85 12.92 28.78
C GLY A 753 0.66 11.41 28.91
N LYS A 754 0.52 10.69 27.79
CA LYS A 754 0.41 9.22 27.75
C LYS A 754 1.66 8.54 28.32
N LYS A 755 2.86 9.03 27.97
CA LYS A 755 4.14 8.47 28.46
C LYS A 755 4.40 8.77 29.93
N VAL A 756 3.90 9.89 30.47
CA VAL A 756 3.95 10.19 31.91
C VAL A 756 3.02 9.26 32.70
N ASN A 757 1.80 9.00 32.22
CA ASN A 757 0.86 8.10 32.89
C ASN A 757 1.32 6.63 32.89
N ASN A 758 1.90 6.14 31.79
CA ASN A 758 2.46 4.77 31.74
C ASN A 758 3.65 4.59 32.70
N SER A 759 4.43 5.64 32.98
CA SER A 759 5.54 5.57 33.94
C SER A 759 5.09 5.52 35.41
N ARG A 760 3.85 5.92 35.73
CA ARG A 760 3.28 5.77 37.08
C ARG A 760 2.74 4.36 37.35
N LEU A 761 2.36 3.61 36.31
CA LEU A 761 1.88 2.23 36.44
C LEU A 761 3.01 1.22 36.68
N LEU A 762 4.25 1.53 36.26
CA LEU A 762 5.44 0.70 36.53
C LEU A 762 6.07 0.93 37.92
N GLY A 763 5.47 1.81 38.74
CA GLY A 763 5.97 2.18 40.08
C GLY A 763 5.13 1.64 41.25
N ARG A 764 4.15 0.79 41.00
CA ARG A 764 3.43 0.05 42.05
C ARG A 764 3.62 -1.44 41.78
N SER A 765 4.63 -1.98 42.46
CA SER A 765 4.93 -3.38 42.84
C SER A 765 4.17 -4.48 42.12
#